data_AF-S5AG16-F1
#
_entry.id   AF-S5AG16-F1
#
_cell.length_a   1.000
_cell.length_b   1.000
_cell.length_c   1.000
_cell.angle_alpha   90.00
_cell.angle_beta   90.00
_cell.angle_gamma   90.00
#
_symmetry.space_group_name_H-M   'P 1'
#
loop_
_entity.id
_entity.type
_entity.pdbx_description
1 polymer ?
#
loop_
_entity_poly.entity_id
_entity_poly.type
_entity_poly.pdbx_seq_one_letter_code
_entity_poly.pdbx_strand_id
1 'polypeptide(L)'
;MENRNTLSRLSQGIIVALGLGATPYVVAQDTAENDAETVEQISVVGSRIRTDSFANDTPIDIISVADAEGEGLKTLGELLRTSTAAAGSSQITAALTVGYVTDGGTGAETVGLRGLGANRTLILLNGRRAGPAGTRGGVSAFDLNSIPLSAIERVEILKDGASALYGSDAVAGVINIITKKGDEKTINVDISQPMESGGEDRRINISFGEEYAEGSFRVTADYRKVSMLRRGDRDYFNCTERLQFAEDGSRADPIDPRTGDYHCSESGYGLWLSGGVNEAYGGGLNAAYDYDNFFANNGFESINDANVGFTTPEGWYPVSYNDDYASQGWWDLNHPYLNGQTVVPETQNASIYATGEYNLTDDVVVYGEFIHSRRTTKTNDYRQFWTGDIPRLSTDVLDGFEGDGTVMPVALTNHYSSKIEVDYTRGVVGATGDIGFWTWDLSYQYSYNDGKYEQDIIYRDAMLMAQYNAADGVSCSGEVTEFSGNTCVDIPWTDPEFLYGNRTPAQEAFLFGRDYGQTTYDQQTLEGYVTGDLFSLPAGEVGAAFGFQIQKDEIEDTPGENTLNGNSWGLSGAGITAGDQLTKAIYAEVKIPVLEDVTGFESLDLTASGRWNDVDTYGNDTTFKLGMNWKIIDGVSVRASRGTSFRAPALYELYLAEQTGFSGQLAVDPCLDYVTEFESGNITDTVFANCQADGIPADYEQGGSSALLITSGGEGRLSAETSVAEGIGLVLTSPEDTYAFSIDYFNIEISNEIDNLGGADIVDRCYDSIDFANEPLCNLFTRRNDSETNDYGIDVVNGGYVNISYQRVRGVDYNFTYDEEFDWGNVRFRVEHTMQIEKYGLLFEDSPYNNEVGENGVPKHVGVARLTYGKDDWSVTWTASYFDSTNDYEYYGSETNTTTLNGETVTFIDEAKWTTYHAVSGSFDYEDFNVIVGVANLFDEEPPRMSASGFELGNAGLYSQYDFIGRRVFANVRYNF
;
A
#
# COMPACT_ATOMS: atom_id res chain seq x y z
N MET A 1 11.08 -37.07 -47.85
CA MET A 1 10.57 -38.06 -46.88
C MET A 1 10.54 -37.30 -45.57
N GLU A 2 9.44 -36.58 -45.34
CA GLU A 2 8.40 -36.91 -44.32
C GLU A 2 8.97 -36.70 -42.90
N ASN A 3 8.44 -35.86 -42.02
CA ASN A 3 7.21 -35.09 -41.98
C ASN A 3 7.32 -34.12 -40.77
N ARG A 4 6.63 -32.95 -40.84
CA ARG A 4 6.22 -32.01 -39.76
C ARG A 4 6.74 -30.56 -39.86
N ASN A 5 5.95 -29.80 -40.64
CA ASN A 5 5.53 -28.40 -40.53
C ASN A 5 5.28 -27.90 -39.08
N THR A 6 5.29 -26.62 -38.69
CA THR A 6 5.61 -25.31 -39.33
C THR A 6 5.62 -24.26 -38.21
N LEU A 7 6.66 -23.42 -38.19
CA LEU A 7 6.67 -22.09 -37.58
C LEU A 7 6.03 -21.08 -38.54
N SER A 8 5.53 -19.96 -37.98
CA SER A 8 5.48 -18.60 -38.57
C SER A 8 4.09 -17.97 -38.72
N ARG A 9 3.87 -16.94 -37.88
CA ARG A 9 3.35 -15.57 -38.17
C ARG A 9 2.06 -15.44 -38.98
N LEU A 10 1.06 -14.76 -38.40
CA LEU A 10 0.32 -13.71 -39.08
C LEU A 10 -0.40 -12.79 -38.09
N SER A 11 0.12 -11.57 -38.03
CA SER A 11 -0.48 -10.34 -37.53
C SER A 11 -1.43 -9.74 -38.58
N GLN A 12 -2.38 -8.94 -38.10
CA GLN A 12 -3.19 -7.92 -38.81
C GLN A 12 -4.56 -8.34 -39.38
N GLY A 13 -5.58 -7.65 -38.86
CA GLY A 13 -6.71 -7.14 -39.64
C GLY A 13 -8.02 -7.92 -39.52
N ILE A 14 -8.87 -7.57 -38.54
CA ILE A 14 -10.30 -7.87 -38.62
C ILE A 14 -11.01 -6.59 -39.06
N ILE A 15 -11.43 -6.58 -40.33
CA ILE A 15 -12.43 -5.68 -40.90
C ILE A 15 -13.78 -6.34 -40.63
N VAL A 16 -14.63 -5.75 -39.79
CA VAL A 16 -16.03 -6.15 -39.64
C VAL A 16 -16.81 -5.50 -40.78
N ALA A 17 -17.32 -6.31 -41.70
CA ALA A 17 -18.30 -5.93 -42.70
C ALA A 17 -19.56 -6.78 -42.45
N LEU A 18 -20.58 -6.19 -41.83
CA LEU A 18 -21.90 -6.81 -41.69
C LEU A 18 -22.87 -6.16 -42.68
N GLY A 19 -23.39 -7.01 -43.56
CA GLY A 19 -24.28 -6.64 -44.65
C GLY A 19 -25.72 -6.54 -44.19
N LEU A 20 -26.35 -5.44 -44.62
CA LEU A 20 -27.78 -5.15 -44.59
C LEU A 20 -28.65 -6.30 -45.10
N GLY A 21 -29.63 -6.70 -44.28
CA GLY A 21 -30.78 -7.51 -44.68
C GLY A 21 -32.06 -6.92 -44.08
N ALA A 22 -32.68 -5.97 -44.78
CA ALA A 22 -33.94 -5.36 -44.39
C ALA A 22 -35.15 -6.25 -44.73
N THR A 23 -36.06 -6.45 -43.78
CA THR A 23 -37.48 -6.73 -44.06
C THR A 23 -38.37 -5.95 -43.08
N PRO A 24 -39.48 -5.35 -43.54
CA PRO A 24 -40.32 -4.47 -42.73
C PRO A 24 -41.34 -5.28 -41.92
N TYR A 25 -41.46 -4.99 -40.62
CA TYR A 25 -42.64 -5.34 -39.84
C TYR A 25 -43.32 -4.09 -39.30
N VAL A 26 -44.64 -4.15 -39.38
CA VAL A 26 -45.63 -3.09 -39.20
C VAL A 26 -45.76 -2.74 -37.72
N VAL A 27 -45.74 -1.43 -37.42
CA VAL A 27 -46.01 -0.86 -36.09
C VAL A 27 -47.51 -1.02 -35.79
N ALA A 28 -47.82 -1.73 -34.70
CA ALA A 28 -49.11 -1.63 -34.02
C ALA A 28 -48.89 -0.83 -32.73
N GLN A 29 -49.64 0.25 -32.61
CA GLN A 29 -49.61 1.23 -31.54
C GLN A 29 -50.49 0.69 -30.40
N ASP A 30 -49.90 0.30 -29.27
CA ASP A 30 -50.63 0.09 -28.02
C ASP A 30 -50.13 1.08 -26.97
N THR A 31 -51.07 1.87 -26.48
CA THR A 31 -50.94 2.85 -25.41
C THR A 31 -50.76 2.11 -24.08
N ALA A 32 -49.59 2.21 -23.45
CA ALA A 32 -49.40 1.81 -22.06
C ALA A 32 -49.76 2.97 -21.12
N GLU A 33 -50.75 2.73 -20.26
CA GLU A 33 -51.11 3.56 -19.12
C GLU A 33 -49.96 3.59 -18.10
N ASN A 34 -49.77 4.75 -17.48
CA ASN A 34 -48.91 4.97 -16.31
C ASN A 34 -49.28 4.00 -15.18
N ASP A 35 -48.44 3.00 -14.93
CA ASP A 35 -48.31 2.42 -13.60
C ASP A 35 -47.21 3.19 -12.86
N ALA A 36 -47.60 3.78 -11.74
CA ALA A 36 -46.71 4.47 -10.82
C ALA A 36 -45.65 3.48 -10.33
N GLU A 37 -44.38 3.77 -10.61
CA GLU A 37 -43.24 3.06 -10.06
C GLU A 37 -43.37 2.99 -8.54
N THR A 38 -43.57 1.77 -8.04
CA THR A 38 -43.21 1.41 -6.67
C THR A 38 -41.69 1.53 -6.59
N VAL A 39 -41.20 2.62 -6.02
CA VAL A 39 -39.79 2.82 -5.68
C VAL A 39 -39.33 1.61 -4.88
N GLU A 40 -38.43 0.80 -5.44
CA GLU A 40 -37.77 -0.28 -4.72
C GLU A 40 -36.99 0.33 -3.54
N GLN A 41 -37.41 0.01 -2.33
CA GLN A 41 -36.78 0.48 -1.10
C GLN A 41 -35.45 -0.29 -0.92
N ILE A 42 -34.34 0.28 -1.38
CA ILE A 42 -33.01 -0.33 -1.38
C ILE A 42 -32.38 -0.28 0.01
N SER A 43 -31.95 -1.42 0.55
CA SER A 43 -31.12 -1.46 1.77
C SER A 43 -29.71 -0.96 1.44
N VAL A 44 -29.29 0.14 2.06
CA VAL A 44 -27.92 0.68 1.96
C VAL A 44 -27.09 0.35 3.20
N VAL A 45 -25.75 0.35 3.07
CA VAL A 45 -24.83 0.27 4.22
C VAL A 45 -25.16 1.34 5.28
N GLY A 46 -24.98 1.04 6.56
CA GLY A 46 -25.16 2.00 7.66
C GLY A 46 -26.37 1.77 8.56
N SER A 47 -27.35 0.95 8.14
CA SER A 47 -28.42 0.47 9.02
C SER A 47 -28.81 -0.97 8.68
N ARG A 48 -29.25 -1.74 9.68
CA ARG A 48 -29.92 -3.04 9.47
C ARG A 48 -31.44 -2.89 9.38
N ILE A 49 -31.97 -1.69 9.61
CA ILE A 49 -33.38 -1.33 9.44
C ILE A 49 -33.57 -0.84 8.00
N ARG A 50 -34.61 -1.31 7.31
CA ARG A 50 -34.91 -0.88 5.94
C ARG A 50 -35.28 0.61 5.94
N THR A 51 -34.50 1.43 5.22
CA THR A 51 -34.74 2.86 5.04
C THR A 51 -34.45 3.25 3.60
N ASP A 52 -34.95 4.43 3.20
CA ASP A 52 -34.56 5.06 1.94
C ASP A 52 -33.13 5.64 2.06
N SER A 53 -32.30 5.53 1.02
CA SER A 53 -30.87 5.86 1.04
C SER A 53 -30.60 7.33 1.36
N PHE A 54 -31.51 8.23 0.97
CA PHE A 54 -31.41 9.66 1.27
C PHE A 54 -31.93 10.06 2.66
N ALA A 55 -32.57 9.13 3.38
CA ALA A 55 -33.06 9.33 4.74
C ALA A 55 -32.06 8.88 5.83
N ASN A 56 -30.79 8.64 5.46
CA ASN A 56 -29.79 8.14 6.40
C ASN A 56 -29.18 9.26 7.27
N ASP A 57 -28.91 8.96 8.54
CA ASP A 57 -28.32 9.89 9.51
C ASP A 57 -26.80 10.07 9.33
N THR A 58 -26.20 9.32 8.40
CA THR A 58 -24.78 9.33 8.11
C THR A 58 -24.46 9.52 6.61
N PRO A 59 -23.32 10.15 6.29
CA PRO A 59 -22.85 10.30 4.90
C PRO A 59 -22.47 8.96 4.29
N ILE A 60 -23.13 8.63 3.17
CA ILE A 60 -22.82 7.47 2.32
C ILE A 60 -22.53 7.99 0.93
N ASP A 61 -21.37 7.61 0.40
CA ASP A 61 -21.04 7.84 -0.99
C ASP A 61 -21.29 6.57 -1.80
N ILE A 62 -21.91 6.73 -2.97
CA ILE A 62 -22.16 5.63 -3.90
C ILE A 62 -21.34 5.87 -5.16
N ILE A 63 -20.44 4.94 -5.45
CA ILE A 63 -19.57 4.99 -6.62
C ILE A 63 -19.99 3.87 -7.58
N SER A 64 -20.46 4.24 -8.77
CA SER A 64 -20.84 3.30 -9.82
C SER A 64 -19.60 2.78 -10.56
N VAL A 65 -19.58 1.49 -10.88
CA VAL A 65 -18.53 0.91 -11.73
C VAL A 65 -18.58 1.47 -13.16
N ALA A 66 -19.74 1.92 -13.64
CA ALA A 66 -19.84 2.53 -14.96
C ALA A 66 -19.03 3.84 -15.07
N ASP A 67 -18.97 4.62 -13.98
CA ASP A 67 -18.14 5.83 -13.93
C ASP A 67 -16.65 5.46 -13.98
N ALA A 68 -16.26 4.35 -13.35
CA ALA A 68 -14.88 3.82 -13.36
C ALA A 68 -14.43 3.37 -14.76
N GLU A 69 -15.30 2.67 -15.50
CA GLU A 69 -15.02 2.22 -16.86
C GLU A 69 -14.80 3.42 -17.80
N GLY A 70 -15.56 4.50 -17.61
CA GLY A 70 -15.40 5.77 -18.33
C GLY A 70 -14.09 6.51 -18.04
N GLU A 71 -13.43 6.24 -16.92
CA GLU A 71 -12.13 6.82 -16.57
C GLU A 71 -10.93 5.97 -17.00
N GLY A 72 -11.21 4.78 -17.51
CA GLY A 72 -10.18 3.80 -17.81
C GLY A 72 -9.60 3.15 -16.56
N LEU A 73 -10.28 3.25 -15.41
CA LEU A 73 -9.92 2.51 -14.19
C LEU A 73 -10.27 1.03 -14.37
N LYS A 74 -9.44 0.14 -13.84
CA LYS A 74 -9.51 -1.31 -14.08
C LYS A 74 -9.56 -2.15 -12.81
N THR A 75 -9.15 -1.59 -11.66
CA THR A 75 -9.23 -2.27 -10.36
C THR A 75 -10.18 -1.59 -9.38
N LEU A 76 -10.63 -2.38 -8.40
CA LEU A 76 -11.35 -1.83 -7.25
C LEU A 76 -10.46 -0.88 -6.43
N GLY A 77 -9.15 -1.17 -6.31
CA GLY A 77 -8.19 -0.29 -5.63
C GLY A 77 -8.07 1.07 -6.32
N GLU A 78 -7.95 1.10 -7.65
CA GLU A 78 -7.97 2.34 -8.44
C GLU A 78 -9.27 3.11 -8.26
N LEU A 79 -10.42 2.44 -8.32
CA LEU A 79 -11.72 3.06 -8.10
C LEU A 79 -11.81 3.73 -6.73
N LEU A 80 -11.46 3.00 -5.68
CA LEU A 80 -11.54 3.49 -4.30
C LEU A 80 -10.56 4.64 -4.02
N ARG A 81 -9.37 4.63 -4.66
CA ARG A 81 -8.41 5.75 -4.59
C ARG A 81 -8.94 7.04 -5.22
N THR A 82 -9.96 6.98 -6.09
CA THR A 82 -10.59 8.21 -6.62
C THR A 82 -11.57 8.87 -5.64
N SER A 83 -12.03 8.17 -4.60
CA SER A 83 -12.82 8.79 -3.55
C SER A 83 -11.96 9.70 -2.71
N THR A 84 -12.46 10.89 -2.38
CA THR A 84 -11.74 11.84 -1.54
C THR A 84 -11.56 11.35 -0.11
N ALA A 85 -12.40 10.41 0.33
CA ALA A 85 -12.27 9.73 1.61
C ALA A 85 -11.03 8.83 1.70
N ALA A 86 -10.46 8.38 0.57
CA ALA A 86 -9.21 7.62 0.52
C ALA A 86 -8.04 8.46 -0.01
N ALA A 87 -8.27 9.37 -0.94
CA ALA A 87 -7.24 10.17 -1.62
C ALA A 87 -6.47 11.15 -0.70
N GLY A 88 -7.05 11.52 0.45
CA GLY A 88 -6.41 12.41 1.43
C GLY A 88 -5.16 11.82 2.11
N SER A 89 -4.85 10.55 1.88
CA SER A 89 -3.68 9.89 2.44
C SER A 89 -3.10 8.87 1.46
N SER A 90 -1.81 8.63 1.55
CA SER A 90 -1.16 7.55 0.80
C SER A 90 -1.78 6.19 1.11
N GLN A 91 -1.98 5.38 0.07
CA GLN A 91 -2.55 4.04 0.13
C GLN A 91 -1.49 2.99 -0.23
N ILE A 92 -1.67 1.77 0.28
CA ILE A 92 -0.82 0.64 -0.11
C ILE A 92 -1.22 0.22 -1.53
N THR A 93 -0.30 0.41 -2.48
CA THR A 93 -0.47 0.05 -3.88
C THR A 93 0.56 -0.98 -4.29
N ALA A 94 0.28 -1.70 -5.39
CA ALA A 94 1.23 -2.65 -5.95
C ALA A 94 2.62 -2.04 -6.20
N ALA A 95 2.71 -0.75 -6.56
CA ALA A 95 3.99 -0.06 -6.77
C ALA A 95 4.76 0.17 -5.46
N LEU A 96 4.07 0.65 -4.42
CA LEU A 96 4.68 0.89 -3.10
C LEU A 96 5.25 -0.40 -2.50
N THR A 97 4.54 -1.53 -2.67
CA THR A 97 4.96 -2.83 -2.13
C THR A 97 6.19 -3.45 -2.79
N VAL A 98 6.75 -2.82 -3.84
CA VAL A 98 8.01 -3.27 -4.47
C VAL A 98 9.21 -2.81 -3.65
N GLY A 99 9.19 -1.56 -3.16
CA GLY A 99 10.31 -0.96 -2.42
C GLY A 99 10.20 -1.09 -0.89
N TYR A 100 9.00 -1.36 -0.36
CA TYR A 100 8.76 -1.42 1.08
C TYR A 100 8.09 -2.73 1.50
N VAL A 101 8.41 -3.17 2.72
CA VAL A 101 7.72 -4.29 3.36
C VAL A 101 6.37 -3.79 3.86
N THR A 102 5.30 -4.32 3.27
CA THR A 102 3.92 -3.95 3.62
C THR A 102 3.12 -5.18 4.02
N ASP A 103 2.12 -4.98 4.88
CA ASP A 103 1.11 -5.99 5.21
C ASP A 103 0.43 -6.52 3.94
N GLY A 104 0.15 -7.82 3.90
CA GLY A 104 -0.37 -8.55 2.75
C GLY A 104 0.69 -8.99 1.72
N GLY A 105 1.91 -8.42 1.78
CA GLY A 105 3.04 -8.73 0.89
C GLY A 105 2.98 -8.07 -0.48
N THR A 106 4.01 -8.33 -1.31
CA THR A 106 4.19 -7.65 -2.61
C THR A 106 3.02 -7.85 -3.57
N GLY A 107 2.54 -6.74 -4.15
CA GLY A 107 1.40 -6.67 -5.06
C GLY A 107 0.04 -6.62 -4.38
N ALA A 108 -0.03 -6.65 -3.04
CA ALA A 108 -1.26 -6.41 -2.30
C ALA A 108 -1.82 -5.00 -2.60
N GLU A 109 -3.14 -4.90 -2.70
CA GLU A 109 -3.84 -3.61 -2.74
C GLU A 109 -4.86 -3.57 -1.60
N THR A 110 -4.72 -2.58 -0.73
CA THR A 110 -5.63 -2.32 0.39
C THR A 110 -6.05 -0.86 0.38
N VAL A 111 -7.05 -0.51 1.19
CA VAL A 111 -7.57 0.85 1.28
C VAL A 111 -7.84 1.21 2.74
N GLY A 112 -7.34 2.36 3.17
CA GLY A 112 -7.66 2.99 4.44
C GLY A 112 -8.41 4.30 4.20
N LEU A 113 -9.57 4.48 4.83
CA LEU A 113 -10.29 5.75 4.81
C LEU A 113 -9.62 6.73 5.78
N ARG A 114 -9.55 8.00 5.36
CA ARG A 114 -9.07 9.14 6.17
C ARG A 114 -7.65 8.97 6.73
N GLY A 115 -6.82 8.16 6.09
CA GLY A 115 -5.44 7.91 6.53
C GLY A 115 -5.31 7.19 7.86
N LEU A 116 -6.35 6.47 8.29
CA LEU A 116 -6.37 5.71 9.54
C LEU A 116 -5.89 4.25 9.37
N GLY A 117 -5.41 3.88 8.18
CA GLY A 117 -4.93 2.53 7.86
C GLY A 117 -6.03 1.55 7.42
N ALA A 118 -5.63 0.53 6.66
CA ALA A 118 -6.56 -0.46 6.11
C ALA A 118 -7.19 -1.37 7.16
N ASN A 119 -6.49 -1.64 8.27
CA ASN A 119 -7.00 -2.43 9.40
C ASN A 119 -8.16 -1.74 10.13
N ARG A 120 -8.42 -0.46 9.85
CA ARG A 120 -9.50 0.36 10.45
C ARG A 120 -10.63 0.65 9.48
N THR A 121 -10.59 0.05 8.28
CA THR A 121 -11.64 0.18 7.27
C THR A 121 -12.23 -1.20 6.98
N LEU A 122 -13.52 -1.38 7.30
CA LEU A 122 -14.18 -2.66 7.08
C LEU A 122 -14.64 -2.80 5.62
N ILE A 123 -14.22 -3.89 4.96
CA ILE A 123 -14.74 -4.27 3.64
C ILE A 123 -15.86 -5.31 3.77
N LEU A 124 -17.01 -5.02 3.16
CA LEU A 124 -18.13 -5.93 3.00
C LEU A 124 -18.31 -6.29 1.52
N LEU A 125 -18.73 -7.52 1.27
CA LEU A 125 -19.24 -7.99 0.00
C LEU A 125 -20.71 -8.39 0.19
N ASN A 126 -21.62 -7.68 -0.49
CA ASN A 126 -23.08 -7.82 -0.34
C ASN A 126 -23.52 -7.77 1.15
N GLY A 127 -22.96 -6.84 1.93
CA GLY A 127 -23.31 -6.63 3.34
C GLY A 127 -22.70 -7.64 4.34
N ARG A 128 -21.77 -8.50 3.89
CA ARG A 128 -21.06 -9.49 4.73
C ARG A 128 -19.56 -9.29 4.66
N ARG A 129 -18.85 -9.47 5.77
CA ARG A 129 -17.39 -9.23 5.88
C ARG A 129 -16.61 -10.01 4.83
N ALA A 130 -15.73 -9.34 4.10
CA ALA A 130 -14.74 -10.02 3.27
C ALA A 130 -13.57 -10.47 4.14
N GLY A 131 -13.21 -11.77 4.09
CA GLY A 131 -12.12 -12.30 4.92
C GLY A 131 -10.74 -11.87 4.41
N PRO A 132 -9.71 -11.74 5.26
CA PRO A 132 -8.38 -11.25 4.88
C PRO A 132 -7.69 -12.10 3.80
N ALA A 133 -6.75 -11.49 3.06
CA ALA A 133 -5.96 -12.18 2.04
C ALA A 133 -4.56 -11.57 1.91
N GLY A 134 -3.55 -12.39 1.64
CA GLY A 134 -2.16 -11.94 1.54
C GLY A 134 -1.13 -13.03 1.80
N THR A 135 0.10 -12.61 2.10
CA THR A 135 1.25 -13.47 2.40
C THR A 135 2.06 -12.95 3.59
N ARG A 136 2.96 -13.81 4.09
CA ARG A 136 3.83 -13.61 5.26
C ARG A 136 3.03 -13.40 6.55
N GLY A 137 3.73 -13.22 7.66
CA GLY A 137 3.12 -12.97 8.96
C GLY A 137 2.36 -11.64 9.10
N GLY A 138 1.96 -10.92 8.04
CA GLY A 138 1.30 -9.61 8.12
C GLY A 138 -0.05 -9.58 7.39
N VAL A 139 -0.94 -10.55 7.65
CA VAL A 139 -2.24 -10.66 6.98
C VAL A 139 -3.37 -10.22 7.90
N SER A 140 -4.12 -9.18 7.50
CA SER A 140 -5.21 -8.61 8.29
C SER A 140 -6.31 -7.94 7.47
N ALA A 141 -5.98 -7.24 6.40
CA ALA A 141 -6.94 -6.57 5.52
C ALA A 141 -7.38 -7.48 4.35
N PHE A 142 -8.52 -7.14 3.73
CA PHE A 142 -8.96 -7.76 2.48
C PHE A 142 -8.16 -7.23 1.30
N ASP A 143 -7.60 -8.13 0.50
CA ASP A 143 -6.90 -7.76 -0.73
C ASP A 143 -7.90 -7.47 -1.85
N LEU A 144 -7.94 -6.22 -2.32
CA LEU A 144 -8.89 -5.74 -3.33
C LEU A 144 -8.72 -6.43 -4.69
N ASN A 145 -7.58 -7.09 -4.93
CA ASN A 145 -7.39 -7.92 -6.14
C ASN A 145 -8.22 -9.21 -6.11
N SER A 146 -8.76 -9.60 -4.96
CA SER A 146 -9.51 -10.84 -4.81
C SER A 146 -10.87 -10.83 -5.52
N ILE A 147 -11.42 -9.64 -5.81
CA ILE A 147 -12.70 -9.48 -6.52
C ILE A 147 -12.53 -8.69 -7.83
N PRO A 148 -12.99 -9.23 -8.97
CA PRO A 148 -12.89 -8.52 -10.23
C PRO A 148 -13.96 -7.41 -10.33
N LEU A 149 -13.56 -6.23 -10.82
CA LEU A 149 -14.48 -5.11 -11.09
C LEU A 149 -15.70 -5.49 -11.97
N SER A 150 -15.56 -6.49 -12.85
CA SER A 150 -16.61 -7.00 -13.73
C SER A 150 -17.78 -7.66 -12.99
N ALA A 151 -17.54 -8.16 -11.78
CA ALA A 151 -18.57 -8.72 -10.91
C ALA A 151 -19.27 -7.65 -10.05
N ILE A 152 -18.72 -6.43 -9.99
CA ILE A 152 -19.18 -5.35 -9.12
C ILE A 152 -20.15 -4.45 -9.90
N GLU A 153 -21.25 -4.07 -9.26
CA GLU A 153 -22.22 -3.11 -9.77
C GLU A 153 -21.88 -1.70 -9.28
N ARG A 154 -21.70 -1.57 -7.96
CA ARG A 154 -21.39 -0.31 -7.28
C ARG A 154 -20.67 -0.57 -5.96
N VAL A 155 -20.08 0.48 -5.42
CA VAL A 155 -19.47 0.50 -4.09
C VAL A 155 -20.12 1.58 -3.25
N GLU A 156 -20.45 1.24 -2.01
CA GLU A 156 -21.04 2.16 -1.03
C GLU A 156 -20.00 2.42 0.08
N ILE A 157 -19.66 3.69 0.33
CA ILE A 157 -18.68 4.10 1.35
C ILE A 157 -19.42 4.83 2.48
N LEU A 158 -19.54 4.17 3.63
CA LEU A 158 -19.97 4.79 4.88
C LEU A 158 -18.76 5.45 5.53
N LYS A 159 -18.77 6.79 5.59
CA LYS A 159 -17.63 7.59 6.08
C LYS A 159 -17.62 7.79 7.60
N ASP A 160 -18.37 7.00 8.34
CA ASP A 160 -18.50 7.13 9.79
C ASP A 160 -18.23 5.78 10.48
N GLY A 161 -17.80 5.84 11.73
CA GLY A 161 -17.61 4.65 12.56
C GLY A 161 -18.91 3.84 12.66
N ALA A 162 -18.79 2.52 12.52
CA ALA A 162 -19.94 1.62 12.43
C ALA A 162 -19.75 0.30 13.18
N SER A 163 -18.81 0.23 14.13
CA SER A 163 -18.58 -0.99 14.93
C SER A 163 -19.82 -1.43 15.73
N ALA A 164 -20.71 -0.50 16.09
CA ALA A 164 -21.97 -0.82 16.75
C ALA A 164 -22.88 -1.74 15.92
N LEU A 165 -22.73 -1.78 14.59
CA LEU A 165 -23.45 -2.71 13.73
C LEU A 165 -22.54 -3.83 13.21
N TYR A 166 -21.35 -3.48 12.72
CA TYR A 166 -20.50 -4.40 11.95
C TYR A 166 -19.29 -4.99 12.71
N GLY A 167 -19.07 -4.59 13.96
CA GLY A 167 -18.00 -5.11 14.83
C GLY A 167 -16.62 -4.48 14.60
N SER A 168 -15.57 -5.27 14.84
CA SER A 168 -14.16 -4.83 14.71
C SER A 168 -13.89 -4.20 13.34
N ASP A 169 -12.90 -3.30 13.28
CA ASP A 169 -12.33 -2.72 12.05
C ASP A 169 -13.23 -1.68 11.36
N ALA A 170 -14.47 -1.47 11.80
CA ALA A 170 -15.36 -0.41 11.32
C ALA A 170 -15.12 0.93 12.07
N VAL A 171 -13.84 1.31 12.23
CA VAL A 171 -13.42 2.50 12.97
C VAL A 171 -13.41 3.74 12.08
N ALA A 172 -12.69 3.68 10.95
CA ALA A 172 -12.61 4.76 9.97
C ALA A 172 -13.83 4.84 9.05
N GLY A 173 -14.51 3.71 8.84
CA GLY A 173 -15.69 3.59 8.00
C GLY A 173 -15.92 2.16 7.50
N VAL A 174 -16.88 2.01 6.59
CA VAL A 174 -17.24 0.74 5.95
C VAL A 174 -17.35 0.92 4.45
N ILE A 175 -16.75 0.02 3.68
CA ILE A 175 -16.89 -0.05 2.22
C ILE A 175 -17.67 -1.31 1.89
N ASN A 176 -18.86 -1.16 1.34
CA ASN A 176 -19.73 -2.26 0.94
C ASN A 176 -19.74 -2.40 -0.59
N ILE A 177 -19.19 -3.51 -1.06
CA ILE A 177 -19.12 -3.85 -2.48
C ILE A 177 -20.41 -4.59 -2.84
N ILE A 178 -21.17 -4.02 -3.76
CA ILE A 178 -22.41 -4.62 -4.27
C ILE A 178 -22.13 -5.27 -5.61
N THR A 179 -22.48 -6.55 -5.72
CA THR A 179 -22.27 -7.35 -6.93
C THR A 179 -23.47 -7.31 -7.86
N LYS A 180 -23.20 -7.45 -9.17
CA LYS A 180 -24.25 -7.44 -10.20
C LYS A 180 -25.22 -8.61 -10.01
N LYS A 181 -26.52 -8.34 -10.17
CA LYS A 181 -27.60 -9.34 -10.24
C LYS A 181 -28.21 -9.40 -11.65
N GLY A 182 -29.27 -10.17 -11.87
CA GLY A 182 -29.98 -10.23 -13.16
C GLY A 182 -29.54 -11.37 -14.09
N ASP A 183 -30.20 -11.44 -15.25
CA ASP A 183 -30.02 -12.45 -16.29
C ASP A 183 -29.08 -12.05 -17.45
N GLU A 184 -28.48 -10.85 -17.37
CA GLU A 184 -27.60 -10.32 -18.41
C GLU A 184 -26.41 -11.25 -18.71
N LYS A 185 -26.12 -11.48 -19.99
CA LYS A 185 -25.00 -12.29 -20.45
C LYS A 185 -24.06 -11.42 -21.27
N THR A 186 -22.81 -11.35 -20.86
CA THR A 186 -21.85 -10.40 -21.40
C THR A 186 -20.51 -11.05 -21.69
N ILE A 187 -19.87 -10.61 -22.77
CA ILE A 187 -18.43 -10.76 -22.97
C ILE A 187 -17.85 -9.37 -23.02
N ASN A 188 -16.85 -9.09 -22.21
CA ASN A 188 -16.18 -7.80 -22.23
C ASN A 188 -14.66 -7.96 -22.37
N VAL A 189 -14.07 -7.11 -23.21
CA VAL A 189 -12.64 -7.00 -23.45
C VAL A 189 -12.20 -5.58 -23.12
N ASP A 190 -11.25 -5.47 -22.21
CA ASP A 190 -10.65 -4.23 -21.74
C ASP A 190 -9.17 -4.19 -22.12
N ILE A 191 -8.73 -3.07 -22.67
CA ILE A 191 -7.33 -2.81 -22.99
C ILE A 191 -6.98 -1.40 -22.52
N SER A 192 -5.84 -1.24 -21.86
CA SER A 192 -5.19 0.03 -21.58
C SER A 192 -3.76 -0.03 -22.07
N GLN A 193 -3.41 0.87 -22.98
CA GLN A 193 -2.11 0.91 -23.64
C GLN A 193 -1.45 2.27 -23.37
N PRO A 194 -0.41 2.30 -22.54
CA PRO A 194 0.42 3.48 -22.36
C PRO A 194 1.15 3.86 -23.67
N MET A 195 1.47 5.15 -23.81
CA MET A 195 2.21 5.66 -24.97
C MET A 195 3.68 5.21 -24.97
N GLU A 196 4.23 4.94 -23.79
CA GLU A 196 5.53 4.32 -23.57
C GLU A 196 5.37 2.85 -23.14
N SER A 197 6.44 2.04 -23.20
CA SER A 197 6.35 0.63 -22.84
C SER A 197 6.12 0.42 -21.34
N GLY A 198 5.59 -0.75 -20.96
CA GLY A 198 5.41 -1.11 -19.56
C GLY A 198 4.12 -0.56 -18.96
N GLY A 199 3.51 -1.35 -18.06
CA GLY A 199 2.20 -1.05 -17.49
C GLY A 199 1.01 -1.36 -18.39
N GLU A 200 1.19 -2.09 -19.51
CA GLU A 200 0.06 -2.48 -20.36
C GLU A 200 -0.92 -3.39 -19.59
N ASP A 201 -2.21 -3.03 -19.60
CA ASP A 201 -3.27 -3.76 -18.91
C ASP A 201 -4.25 -4.34 -19.92
N ARG A 202 -4.57 -5.63 -19.75
CA ARG A 202 -5.48 -6.37 -20.61
C ARG A 202 -6.37 -7.25 -19.77
N ARG A 203 -7.66 -7.25 -20.07
CA ARG A 203 -8.63 -8.07 -19.37
C ARG A 203 -9.68 -8.62 -20.33
N ILE A 204 -10.09 -9.84 -20.05
CA ILE A 204 -11.25 -10.48 -20.66
C ILE A 204 -12.14 -11.01 -19.54
N ASN A 205 -13.44 -10.76 -19.66
CA ASN A 205 -14.42 -11.29 -18.73
C ASN A 205 -15.65 -11.79 -19.46
N ILE A 206 -16.28 -12.81 -18.88
CA ILE A 206 -17.49 -13.44 -19.37
C ILE A 206 -18.44 -13.53 -18.19
N SER A 207 -19.63 -12.94 -18.30
CA SER A 207 -20.69 -13.08 -17.31
C SER A 207 -21.88 -13.78 -17.94
N PHE A 208 -22.50 -14.68 -17.18
CA PHE A 208 -23.71 -15.38 -17.57
C PHE A 208 -24.68 -15.33 -16.40
N GLY A 209 -25.84 -14.70 -16.59
CA GLY A 209 -26.97 -14.72 -15.69
C GLY A 209 -28.16 -15.49 -16.26
N GLU A 210 -29.02 -16.01 -15.39
CA GLU A 210 -30.34 -16.52 -15.75
C GLU A 210 -31.32 -16.34 -14.59
N GLU A 211 -32.54 -15.90 -14.91
CA GLU A 211 -33.66 -15.82 -13.98
C GLU A 211 -34.76 -16.79 -14.40
N TYR A 212 -35.36 -17.46 -13.42
CA TYR A 212 -36.48 -18.38 -13.59
C TYR A 212 -37.48 -18.20 -12.44
N ALA A 213 -38.65 -18.83 -12.53
CA ALA A 213 -39.77 -18.52 -11.64
C ALA A 213 -39.44 -18.67 -10.14
N GLU A 214 -38.58 -19.62 -9.79
CA GLU A 214 -38.20 -19.91 -8.42
C GLU A 214 -36.82 -19.35 -8.02
N GLY A 215 -36.10 -18.62 -8.87
CA GLY A 215 -34.77 -18.13 -8.49
C GLY A 215 -33.94 -17.52 -9.61
N SER A 216 -32.71 -17.15 -9.28
CA SER A 216 -31.75 -16.57 -10.20
C SER A 216 -30.34 -17.08 -9.91
N PHE A 217 -29.47 -17.05 -10.92
CA PHE A 217 -28.04 -17.21 -10.69
C PHE A 217 -27.24 -16.38 -11.68
N ARG A 218 -26.02 -16.04 -11.27
CA ARG A 218 -25.03 -15.39 -12.12
C ARG A 218 -23.66 -15.98 -11.87
N VAL A 219 -22.89 -16.16 -12.93
CA VAL A 219 -21.47 -16.56 -12.89
C VAL A 219 -20.66 -15.60 -13.75
N THR A 220 -19.58 -15.06 -13.18
CA THR A 220 -18.62 -14.20 -13.86
C THR A 220 -17.24 -14.83 -13.78
N ALA A 221 -16.59 -15.04 -14.93
CA ALA A 221 -15.20 -15.44 -15.02
C ALA A 221 -14.38 -14.26 -15.56
N ASP A 222 -13.22 -14.01 -14.96
CA ASP A 222 -12.39 -12.85 -15.25
C ASP A 222 -10.92 -13.25 -15.33
N TYR A 223 -10.21 -12.75 -16.35
CA TYR A 223 -8.77 -12.85 -16.46
C TYR A 223 -8.18 -11.50 -16.81
N ARG A 224 -7.25 -11.02 -15.98
CA ARG A 224 -6.51 -9.77 -16.16
C ARG A 224 -5.02 -10.01 -16.12
N LYS A 225 -4.28 -9.31 -16.98
CA LYS A 225 -2.82 -9.26 -16.96
C LYS A 225 -2.35 -7.81 -17.08
N VAL A 226 -1.52 -7.41 -16.12
CA VAL A 226 -0.74 -6.16 -16.15
C VAL A 226 0.71 -6.52 -16.45
N SER A 227 1.29 -5.84 -17.44
CA SER A 227 2.70 -5.98 -17.77
C SER A 227 3.55 -5.13 -16.81
N MET A 228 4.72 -5.66 -16.43
CA MET A 228 5.65 -4.95 -15.55
C MET A 228 6.04 -3.59 -16.12
N LEU A 229 5.98 -2.55 -15.29
CA LEU A 229 6.65 -1.28 -15.54
C LEU A 229 8.01 -1.32 -14.86
N ARG A 230 9.10 -1.11 -15.60
CA ARG A 230 10.46 -1.06 -15.07
C ARG A 230 10.95 0.37 -14.96
N ARG A 231 12.00 0.61 -14.17
CA ARG A 231 12.60 1.95 -14.06
C ARG A 231 13.05 2.47 -15.43
N GLY A 232 13.70 1.64 -16.23
CA GLY A 232 14.16 2.03 -17.58
C GLY A 232 13.04 2.27 -18.60
N ASP A 233 11.77 2.04 -18.25
CA ASP A 233 10.65 2.36 -19.12
C ASP A 233 10.23 3.85 -19.04
N ARG A 234 10.70 4.64 -18.05
CA ARG A 234 10.43 6.08 -17.94
C ARG A 234 11.69 6.86 -17.59
N ASP A 235 11.88 8.02 -18.22
CA ASP A 235 13.07 8.85 -18.02
C ASP A 235 13.19 9.38 -16.58
N TYR A 236 12.06 9.72 -15.93
CA TYR A 236 12.03 10.24 -14.56
C TYR A 236 12.33 9.18 -13.47
N PHE A 237 12.44 7.90 -13.82
CA PHE A 237 12.89 6.82 -12.93
C PHE A 237 14.36 6.42 -13.13
N ASN A 238 14.98 6.86 -14.22
CA ASN A 238 16.24 6.29 -14.71
C ASN A 238 17.45 6.62 -13.82
N CYS A 239 17.41 7.73 -13.09
CA CYS A 239 18.52 8.20 -12.27
C CYS A 239 17.96 9.01 -11.09
N THR A 240 18.25 8.61 -9.86
CA THR A 240 17.98 9.46 -8.69
C THR A 240 19.05 10.56 -8.59
N GLU A 241 18.75 11.76 -9.07
CA GLU A 241 19.63 12.93 -8.86
C GLU A 241 19.43 13.52 -7.46
N ARG A 242 20.42 14.24 -6.90
CA ARG A 242 20.26 14.88 -5.57
C ARG A 242 19.33 16.08 -5.63
N LEU A 243 19.25 16.74 -6.79
CA LEU A 243 18.47 17.96 -7.02
C LEU A 243 18.79 19.04 -5.99
N GLN A 244 20.08 19.32 -5.79
CA GLN A 244 20.56 20.36 -4.90
C GLN A 244 20.93 21.60 -5.70
N PHE A 245 20.65 22.78 -5.15
CA PHE A 245 20.84 24.07 -5.83
C PHE A 245 21.63 25.04 -4.95
N ALA A 246 22.64 25.70 -5.52
CA ALA A 246 23.37 26.76 -4.85
C ALA A 246 22.50 28.02 -4.69
N GLU A 247 22.94 29.00 -3.89
CA GLU A 247 22.22 30.27 -3.66
C GLU A 247 21.92 31.05 -4.95
N ASP A 248 22.70 30.87 -6.02
CA ASP A 248 22.48 31.50 -7.32
C ASP A 248 21.48 30.76 -8.23
N GLY A 249 20.94 29.63 -7.75
CA GLY A 249 19.99 28.77 -8.44
C GLY A 249 20.62 27.77 -9.42
N SER A 250 21.96 27.73 -9.53
CA SER A 250 22.64 26.69 -10.29
C SER A 250 22.59 25.34 -9.56
N ARG A 251 22.62 24.23 -10.31
CA ARG A 251 22.67 22.88 -9.71
C ARG A 251 24.02 22.66 -9.07
N ALA A 252 23.99 22.23 -7.81
CA ALA A 252 25.16 21.92 -7.01
C ALA A 252 25.58 20.45 -7.11
N ASP A 253 24.77 19.59 -7.73
CA ASP A 253 25.01 18.15 -7.91
C ASP A 253 26.36 17.82 -8.56
N PRO A 254 26.97 16.66 -8.25
CA PRO A 254 28.18 16.22 -8.92
C PRO A 254 27.86 15.94 -10.39
N ILE A 255 28.84 16.13 -11.26
CA ILE A 255 28.72 15.79 -12.68
C ILE A 255 29.45 14.47 -12.93
N ASP A 256 28.79 13.53 -13.60
CA ASP A 256 29.48 12.36 -14.13
C ASP A 256 30.33 12.79 -15.34
N PRO A 257 31.67 12.70 -15.26
CA PRO A 257 32.55 13.14 -16.34
C PRO A 257 32.41 12.31 -17.62
N ARG A 258 31.78 11.13 -17.58
CA ARG A 258 31.55 10.25 -18.75
C ARG A 258 30.42 10.77 -19.63
N THR A 259 29.34 11.22 -19.02
CA THR A 259 28.12 11.66 -19.71
C THR A 259 28.04 13.18 -19.82
N GLY A 260 28.59 13.90 -18.83
CA GLY A 260 28.39 15.33 -18.64
C GLY A 260 27.06 15.67 -17.96
N ASP A 261 26.31 14.67 -17.52
CA ASP A 261 25.03 14.81 -16.82
C ASP A 261 25.23 14.77 -15.30
N TYR A 262 24.17 15.09 -14.55
CA TYR A 262 24.20 14.99 -13.09
C TYR A 262 24.35 13.53 -12.64
N HIS A 263 25.15 13.36 -11.59
CA HIS A 263 25.49 12.06 -11.05
C HIS A 263 24.30 11.39 -10.35
N CYS A 264 24.08 10.10 -10.63
CA CYS A 264 23.02 9.31 -10.01
C CYS A 264 23.43 8.89 -8.60
N SER A 265 22.50 8.96 -7.65
CA SER A 265 22.66 8.57 -6.25
C SER A 265 22.09 7.16 -6.01
N GLU A 266 22.66 6.16 -6.71
CA GLU A 266 22.19 4.77 -6.67
C GLU A 266 23.15 3.87 -5.86
N SER A 267 22.87 2.58 -5.78
CA SER A 267 23.72 1.60 -5.09
C SER A 267 25.11 1.48 -5.75
N GLY A 268 26.16 1.94 -5.05
CA GLY A 268 27.56 1.78 -5.45
C GLY A 268 28.13 0.36 -5.40
N TYR A 269 29.17 0.13 -6.18
CA TYR A 269 29.90 -1.14 -6.22
C TYR A 269 31.37 -0.90 -6.54
N GLY A 270 32.23 -1.86 -6.20
CA GLY A 270 33.68 -1.70 -6.27
C GLY A 270 34.33 -2.07 -4.94
N LEU A 271 35.31 -1.28 -4.49
CA LEU A 271 36.06 -1.56 -3.27
C LEU A 271 35.93 -0.39 -2.28
N TRP A 272 35.45 -0.64 -1.07
CA TRP A 272 35.56 0.29 0.05
C TRP A 272 36.94 0.13 0.68
N LEU A 273 37.73 1.20 0.74
CA LEU A 273 39.14 1.15 1.14
C LEU A 273 39.35 1.85 2.48
N SER A 274 40.26 1.34 3.30
CA SER A 274 40.61 1.93 4.60
C SER A 274 41.96 1.42 5.11
N GLY A 275 42.52 2.09 6.11
CA GLY A 275 43.79 1.67 6.74
C GLY A 275 45.00 1.94 5.85
N GLY A 276 46.05 2.55 6.42
CA GLY A 276 47.28 2.93 5.69
C GLY A 276 47.09 3.88 4.50
N VAL A 277 45.87 4.44 4.33
CA VAL A 277 45.55 5.49 3.35
C VAL A 277 46.19 6.81 3.79
N ASN A 278 46.79 7.53 2.85
CA ASN A 278 47.35 8.86 3.06
C ASN A 278 46.26 9.88 3.41
N GLU A 279 46.55 10.85 4.28
CA GLU A 279 45.65 11.94 4.68
C GLU A 279 44.96 12.64 3.49
N ALA A 280 45.63 12.73 2.33
CA ALA A 280 45.06 13.33 1.11
C ALA A 280 43.84 12.59 0.53
N TYR A 281 43.63 11.33 0.92
CA TYR A 281 42.49 10.49 0.53
C TYR A 281 41.72 9.94 1.74
N GLY A 282 42.02 10.41 2.96
CA GLY A 282 41.37 9.94 4.19
C GLY A 282 39.84 10.06 4.15
N GLY A 283 39.14 9.29 4.99
CA GLY A 283 37.67 9.31 5.10
C GLY A 283 36.90 8.88 3.83
N GLY A 284 36.19 7.75 3.89
CA GLY A 284 35.22 7.37 2.84
C GLY A 284 35.77 6.89 1.48
N LEU A 285 37.10 6.78 1.30
CA LEU A 285 37.73 6.39 0.04
C LEU A 285 37.18 5.07 -0.54
N ASN A 286 36.75 5.14 -1.80
CA ASN A 286 36.32 4.00 -2.60
C ASN A 286 37.20 3.84 -3.83
N ALA A 287 37.16 2.66 -4.44
CA ALA A 287 37.76 2.41 -5.74
C ALA A 287 36.71 1.93 -6.74
N ALA A 288 36.66 2.60 -7.89
CA ALA A 288 35.90 2.17 -9.05
C ALA A 288 36.85 1.57 -10.11
N TYR A 289 36.40 0.52 -10.79
CA TYR A 289 37.15 -0.09 -11.89
C TYR A 289 36.79 0.57 -13.23
N ASP A 290 37.77 0.76 -14.10
CA ASP A 290 37.64 1.46 -15.38
C ASP A 290 37.20 0.52 -16.52
N TYR A 291 35.97 0.00 -16.45
CA TYR A 291 35.45 -1.01 -17.39
C TYR A 291 35.48 -0.58 -18.87
N ASP A 292 35.29 0.72 -19.14
CA ASP A 292 35.23 1.30 -20.48
C ASP A 292 36.52 2.04 -20.89
N ASN A 293 37.56 1.99 -20.04
CA ASN A 293 38.81 2.74 -20.18
C ASN A 293 38.61 4.27 -20.21
N PHE A 294 37.50 4.78 -19.67
CA PHE A 294 37.24 6.21 -19.61
C PHE A 294 38.33 6.95 -18.82
N PHE A 295 38.67 6.49 -17.63
CA PHE A 295 39.63 7.18 -16.76
C PHE A 295 41.03 7.19 -17.37
N ALA A 296 41.50 6.03 -17.85
CA ALA A 296 42.79 5.87 -18.49
C ALA A 296 42.94 6.80 -19.71
N ASN A 297 41.89 6.93 -20.52
CA ASN A 297 41.90 7.75 -21.74
C ASN A 297 41.82 9.26 -21.47
N ASN A 298 41.33 9.66 -20.29
CA ASN A 298 41.13 11.07 -19.92
C ASN A 298 42.15 11.60 -18.90
N GLY A 299 43.15 10.79 -18.54
CA GLY A 299 44.29 11.23 -17.73
C GLY A 299 43.99 11.37 -16.23
N PHE A 300 43.00 10.63 -15.74
CA PHE A 300 42.80 10.46 -14.29
C PHE A 300 43.94 9.61 -13.72
N GLU A 301 44.32 9.85 -12.47
CA GLU A 301 45.37 9.07 -11.81
C GLU A 301 44.77 7.77 -11.26
N SER A 302 45.35 6.62 -11.64
CA SER A 302 44.99 5.34 -11.03
C SER A 302 45.40 5.32 -9.56
N ILE A 303 44.89 4.38 -8.77
CA ILE A 303 45.33 4.20 -7.37
C ILE A 303 46.86 4.08 -7.25
N ASN A 304 47.50 3.42 -8.22
CA ASN A 304 48.95 3.21 -8.26
C ASN A 304 49.72 4.51 -8.55
N ASP A 305 49.14 5.43 -9.34
CA ASP A 305 49.75 6.73 -9.67
C ASP A 305 49.47 7.79 -8.60
N ALA A 306 48.27 7.74 -8.01
CA ALA A 306 47.79 8.63 -6.94
C ALA A 306 48.53 8.46 -5.61
N ASN A 307 49.25 7.35 -5.43
CA ASN A 307 50.00 7.02 -4.20
C ASN A 307 49.13 7.15 -2.94
N VAL A 308 47.96 6.49 -2.98
CA VAL A 308 46.95 6.56 -1.91
C VAL A 308 47.39 5.92 -0.59
N GLY A 309 48.46 5.12 -0.59
CA GLY A 309 49.01 4.47 0.62
C GLY A 309 49.31 2.97 0.44
N PHE A 310 48.65 2.34 -0.53
CA PHE A 310 48.90 0.98 -1.01
C PHE A 310 48.65 0.91 -2.52
N THR A 311 48.97 -0.21 -3.14
CA THR A 311 48.82 -0.47 -4.57
C THR A 311 47.76 -1.53 -4.85
N THR A 312 47.17 -1.47 -6.03
CA THR A 312 46.13 -2.38 -6.51
C THR A 312 46.50 -2.93 -7.89
N PRO A 313 45.79 -3.94 -8.41
CA PRO A 313 45.88 -4.28 -9.83
C PRO A 313 45.58 -3.05 -10.73
N GLU A 314 46.10 -3.06 -11.95
CA GLU A 314 45.83 -1.98 -12.91
C GLU A 314 44.32 -1.82 -13.20
N GLY A 315 43.87 -0.57 -13.38
CA GLY A 315 42.49 -0.24 -13.75
C GLY A 315 41.58 0.24 -12.60
N TRP A 316 42.08 0.30 -11.36
CA TRP A 316 41.36 0.87 -10.22
C TRP A 316 41.67 2.36 -10.01
N TYR A 317 40.63 3.16 -9.79
CA TYR A 317 40.73 4.61 -9.61
C TYR A 317 40.05 5.04 -8.30
N PRO A 318 40.65 5.99 -7.54
CA PRO A 318 40.07 6.49 -6.31
C PRO A 318 38.83 7.35 -6.61
N VAL A 319 37.73 7.08 -5.89
CA VAL A 319 36.47 7.83 -5.98
C VAL A 319 35.91 8.08 -4.59
N SER A 320 35.06 9.09 -4.44
CA SER A 320 34.33 9.41 -3.20
C SER A 320 35.20 9.56 -1.92
N TYR A 321 36.37 10.19 -2.01
CA TYR A 321 37.30 10.36 -0.87
C TYR A 321 37.25 11.76 -0.27
N ASN A 322 37.52 11.91 1.04
CA ASN A 322 37.77 13.20 1.73
C ASN A 322 36.68 14.28 1.48
N ASP A 323 35.43 13.87 1.29
CA ASP A 323 34.33 14.75 0.87
C ASP A 323 34.61 15.56 -0.43
N ASP A 324 35.56 15.08 -1.25
CA ASP A 324 35.83 15.66 -2.57
C ASP A 324 34.63 15.39 -3.48
N TYR A 325 33.81 16.42 -3.59
CA TYR A 325 32.54 16.38 -4.31
C TYR A 325 32.68 16.00 -5.77
N ALA A 326 33.78 16.42 -6.42
CA ALA A 326 34.04 16.05 -7.80
C ALA A 326 34.30 14.54 -7.93
N SER A 327 35.03 13.96 -6.97
CA SER A 327 35.33 12.51 -6.95
C SER A 327 34.10 11.63 -6.74
N GLN A 328 33.02 12.17 -6.17
CA GLN A 328 31.74 11.44 -6.06
C GLN A 328 31.12 11.24 -7.45
N GLY A 329 31.14 12.28 -8.29
CA GLY A 329 30.68 12.21 -9.69
C GLY A 329 31.48 11.23 -10.55
N TRP A 330 32.71 10.90 -10.14
CA TRP A 330 33.52 9.90 -10.84
C TRP A 330 33.02 8.49 -10.58
N TRP A 331 32.20 8.20 -9.58
CA TRP A 331 31.73 6.83 -9.37
C TRP A 331 30.58 6.51 -10.32
N ASP A 332 30.73 5.57 -11.26
CA ASP A 332 29.59 5.17 -12.10
C ASP A 332 28.57 4.37 -11.27
N LEU A 333 27.44 5.01 -10.96
CA LEU A 333 26.33 4.43 -10.22
C LEU A 333 25.14 4.04 -11.13
N ASN A 334 25.26 4.26 -12.44
CA ASN A 334 24.18 3.97 -13.39
C ASN A 334 24.29 2.54 -13.96
N HIS A 335 24.22 1.54 -13.08
CA HIS A 335 24.37 0.14 -13.46
C HIS A 335 23.17 -0.36 -14.30
N PRO A 336 23.37 -1.17 -15.37
CA PRO A 336 22.26 -1.67 -16.20
C PRO A 336 21.16 -2.46 -15.48
N TYR A 337 21.46 -3.03 -14.30
CA TYR A 337 20.44 -3.69 -13.46
C TYR A 337 19.36 -2.73 -12.96
N LEU A 338 19.68 -1.45 -12.79
CA LEU A 338 18.74 -0.40 -12.39
C LEU A 338 17.54 -0.35 -13.35
N ASN A 339 17.81 -0.39 -14.66
CA ASN A 339 16.78 -0.37 -15.69
C ASN A 339 15.85 -1.58 -15.66
N GLY A 340 16.30 -2.68 -15.06
CA GLY A 340 15.53 -3.91 -14.88
C GLY A 340 14.64 -3.91 -13.63
N GLN A 341 14.88 -2.98 -12.70
CA GLN A 341 14.15 -2.89 -11.44
C GLN A 341 12.68 -2.57 -11.69
N THR A 342 11.82 -3.22 -10.94
CA THR A 342 10.37 -3.08 -11.05
C THR A 342 9.89 -1.79 -10.40
N VAL A 343 8.98 -1.08 -11.06
CA VAL A 343 8.19 0.02 -10.49
C VAL A 343 6.77 -0.46 -10.20
N VAL A 344 6.12 -1.01 -11.21
CA VAL A 344 4.81 -1.67 -11.07
C VAL A 344 5.00 -3.15 -11.43
N PRO A 345 4.64 -4.09 -10.55
CA PRO A 345 4.88 -5.51 -10.77
C PRO A 345 4.09 -6.08 -11.95
N GLU A 346 4.59 -7.17 -12.54
CA GLU A 346 3.75 -8.01 -13.41
C GLU A 346 2.72 -8.69 -12.52
N THR A 347 1.43 -8.44 -12.78
CA THR A 347 0.33 -9.06 -12.05
C THR A 347 -0.57 -9.81 -13.02
N GLN A 348 -0.86 -11.07 -12.70
CA GLN A 348 -1.83 -11.89 -13.41
C GLN A 348 -2.91 -12.29 -12.42
N ASN A 349 -4.17 -12.03 -12.74
CA ASN A 349 -5.30 -12.35 -11.88
C ASN A 349 -6.34 -13.14 -12.66
N ALA A 350 -6.72 -14.30 -12.15
CA ALA A 350 -7.78 -15.13 -12.70
C ALA A 350 -8.81 -15.38 -11.60
N SER A 351 -10.07 -15.02 -11.83
CA SER A 351 -11.12 -15.19 -10.84
C SER A 351 -12.42 -15.73 -11.43
N ILE A 352 -13.17 -16.42 -10.58
CA ILE A 352 -14.54 -16.83 -10.83
C ILE A 352 -15.39 -16.35 -9.65
N TYR A 353 -16.47 -15.66 -9.95
CA TYR A 353 -17.50 -15.24 -9.00
C TYR A 353 -18.82 -15.88 -9.40
N ALA A 354 -19.56 -16.42 -8.44
CA ALA A 354 -20.88 -16.96 -8.65
C ALA A 354 -21.81 -16.54 -7.52
N THR A 355 -23.05 -16.22 -7.86
CA THR A 355 -24.12 -15.93 -6.92
C THR A 355 -25.40 -16.60 -7.39
N GLY A 356 -26.28 -16.95 -6.46
CA GLY A 356 -27.59 -17.45 -6.80
C GLY A 356 -28.55 -17.41 -5.63
N GLU A 357 -29.83 -17.27 -5.97
CA GLU A 357 -30.95 -17.18 -5.04
C GLU A 357 -32.03 -18.17 -5.47
N TYR A 358 -32.71 -18.78 -4.51
CA TYR A 358 -33.78 -19.74 -4.73
C TYR A 358 -34.89 -19.54 -3.70
N ASN A 359 -36.10 -19.26 -4.19
CA ASN A 359 -37.32 -19.15 -3.42
C ASN A 359 -37.74 -20.54 -2.94
N LEU A 360 -37.39 -20.87 -1.69
CA LEU A 360 -37.76 -22.14 -1.06
C LEU A 360 -39.27 -22.20 -0.77
N THR A 361 -39.83 -21.06 -0.38
CA THR A 361 -41.26 -20.79 -0.19
C THR A 361 -41.54 -19.34 -0.55
N ASP A 362 -42.81 -18.94 -0.60
CA ASP A 362 -43.22 -17.54 -0.86
C ASP A 362 -42.56 -16.53 0.12
N ASP A 363 -42.25 -16.96 1.35
CA ASP A 363 -41.68 -16.10 2.40
C ASP A 363 -40.20 -16.40 2.72
N VAL A 364 -39.53 -17.32 2.01
CA VAL A 364 -38.14 -17.74 2.33
C VAL A 364 -37.31 -17.93 1.07
N VAL A 365 -36.21 -17.17 1.00
CA VAL A 365 -35.20 -17.23 -0.07
C VAL A 365 -33.91 -17.79 0.50
N VAL A 366 -33.36 -18.81 -0.15
CA VAL A 366 -32.01 -19.32 0.12
C VAL A 366 -31.07 -18.72 -0.90
N TYR A 367 -29.92 -18.24 -0.47
CA TYR A 367 -28.90 -17.66 -1.36
C TYR A 367 -27.54 -18.28 -1.11
N GLY A 368 -26.69 -18.21 -2.14
CA GLY A 368 -25.30 -18.64 -2.09
C GLY A 368 -24.39 -17.71 -2.87
N GLU A 369 -23.19 -17.51 -2.36
CA GLU A 369 -22.13 -16.76 -3.03
C GLU A 369 -20.86 -17.61 -3.04
N PHE A 370 -20.09 -17.52 -4.12
CA PHE A 370 -18.81 -18.17 -4.25
C PHE A 370 -17.85 -17.26 -5.00
N ILE A 371 -16.64 -17.10 -4.48
CA ILE A 371 -15.54 -16.49 -5.20
C ILE A 371 -14.29 -17.33 -5.02
N HIS A 372 -13.55 -17.50 -6.12
CA HIS A 372 -12.19 -17.98 -6.10
C HIS A 372 -11.34 -17.10 -7.01
N SER A 373 -10.22 -16.61 -6.50
CA SER A 373 -9.30 -15.75 -7.20
C SER A 373 -7.87 -16.23 -7.01
N ARG A 374 -7.10 -16.27 -8.11
CA ARG A 374 -5.67 -16.55 -8.11
C ARG A 374 -4.93 -15.34 -8.66
N ARG A 375 -4.16 -14.68 -7.81
CA ARG A 375 -3.20 -13.66 -8.21
C ARG A 375 -1.79 -14.24 -8.24
N THR A 376 -1.05 -13.96 -9.31
CA THR A 376 0.41 -14.11 -9.33
C THR A 376 1.04 -12.74 -9.55
N THR A 377 1.95 -12.36 -8.67
CA THR A 377 2.74 -11.12 -8.72
C THR A 377 4.21 -11.47 -8.90
N LYS A 378 4.92 -10.75 -9.78
CA LYS A 378 6.37 -10.87 -9.93
C LYS A 378 7.05 -9.52 -9.90
N THR A 379 8.14 -9.43 -9.16
CA THR A 379 9.08 -8.31 -9.17
C THR A 379 10.45 -8.81 -9.60
N ASN A 380 11.18 -7.93 -10.28
CA ASN A 380 12.62 -8.05 -10.50
C ASN A 380 13.29 -6.89 -9.80
N ASP A 381 14.37 -7.18 -9.11
CA ASP A 381 15.15 -6.19 -8.38
C ASP A 381 16.64 -6.56 -8.41
N TYR A 382 17.47 -5.66 -7.91
CA TYR A 382 18.90 -5.83 -7.76
C TYR A 382 19.34 -5.33 -6.39
N ARG A 383 20.50 -5.80 -5.93
CA ARG A 383 21.08 -5.37 -4.65
C ARG A 383 22.59 -5.49 -4.64
N GLN A 384 23.19 -4.81 -3.67
CA GLN A 384 24.56 -5.04 -3.26
C GLN A 384 24.68 -6.29 -2.37
N PHE A 385 25.87 -6.88 -2.38
CA PHE A 385 26.37 -7.75 -1.33
C PHE A 385 27.88 -7.57 -1.13
N TRP A 386 28.39 -7.84 0.06
CA TRP A 386 29.78 -7.54 0.43
C TRP A 386 30.29 -8.50 1.51
N THR A 387 31.57 -8.39 1.85
CA THR A 387 32.22 -9.22 2.89
C THR A 387 31.92 -8.71 4.30
N GLY A 388 30.65 -8.65 4.67
CA GLY A 388 30.18 -7.98 5.90
C GLY A 388 30.22 -8.83 7.18
N ASP A 389 30.38 -10.15 7.09
CA ASP A 389 30.41 -11.03 8.27
C ASP A 389 31.81 -11.23 8.84
N ILE A 390 32.82 -10.64 8.20
CA ILE A 390 34.23 -10.66 8.60
C ILE A 390 34.78 -9.23 8.67
N PRO A 391 35.88 -8.99 9.40
CA PRO A 391 36.64 -7.75 9.25
C PRO A 391 37.06 -7.54 7.78
N ARG A 392 37.26 -6.27 7.39
CA ARG A 392 37.75 -5.92 6.05
C ARG A 392 39.02 -6.73 5.72
N LEU A 393 39.10 -7.25 4.49
CA LEU A 393 40.19 -8.12 4.04
C LEU A 393 41.51 -7.34 4.01
N SER A 394 42.57 -7.92 4.58
CA SER A 394 43.91 -7.33 4.48
C SER A 394 44.39 -7.35 3.03
N THR A 395 45.07 -6.28 2.59
CA THR A 395 45.74 -6.26 1.29
C THR A 395 46.76 -7.38 1.12
N ASP A 396 47.36 -7.87 2.21
CA ASP A 396 48.32 -9.00 2.20
C ASP A 396 47.73 -10.34 1.74
N VAL A 397 46.41 -10.51 1.84
CA VAL A 397 45.72 -11.75 1.43
C VAL A 397 45.06 -11.65 0.06
N LEU A 398 45.17 -10.49 -0.59
CA LEU A 398 44.52 -10.20 -1.88
C LEU A 398 45.53 -10.21 -3.03
N ASP A 399 45.24 -10.99 -4.06
CA ASP A 399 46.10 -11.09 -5.23
C ASP A 399 46.27 -9.73 -5.93
N GLY A 400 47.52 -9.30 -6.07
CA GLY A 400 47.89 -8.08 -6.79
C GLY A 400 47.73 -6.78 -5.99
N PHE A 401 47.44 -6.86 -4.69
CA PHE A 401 47.48 -5.74 -3.77
C PHE A 401 48.81 -5.75 -2.99
N GLU A 402 49.43 -4.59 -2.76
CA GLU A 402 50.62 -4.47 -1.90
C GLU A 402 50.54 -3.20 -1.04
N GLY A 403 50.83 -3.29 0.26
CA GLY A 403 50.85 -2.15 1.17
C GLY A 403 50.25 -2.52 2.54
N ASP A 404 50.09 -1.51 3.40
CA ASP A 404 49.33 -1.66 4.64
C ASP A 404 47.95 -1.06 4.40
N GLY A 405 46.90 -1.89 4.40
CA GLY A 405 45.55 -1.45 4.08
C GLY A 405 44.53 -2.57 4.09
N THR A 406 43.25 -2.22 4.13
CA THR A 406 42.12 -3.13 4.16
C THR A 406 41.07 -2.79 3.11
N VAL A 407 40.40 -3.83 2.61
CA VAL A 407 39.48 -3.77 1.48
C VAL A 407 38.16 -4.45 1.87
N MET A 408 37.04 -3.79 1.62
CA MET A 408 35.71 -4.41 1.64
C MET A 408 35.14 -4.40 0.22
N PRO A 409 35.16 -5.55 -0.48
CA PRO A 409 34.62 -5.65 -1.82
C PRO A 409 33.09 -5.66 -1.83
N VAL A 410 32.52 -4.96 -2.81
CA VAL A 410 31.07 -4.72 -2.96
C VAL A 410 30.64 -5.12 -4.35
N ALA A 411 29.86 -6.19 -4.43
CA ALA A 411 29.35 -6.72 -5.68
C ALA A 411 27.87 -6.38 -5.86
N LEU A 412 27.43 -6.26 -7.11
CA LEU A 412 26.02 -6.20 -7.46
C LEU A 412 25.49 -7.57 -7.86
N THR A 413 24.19 -7.79 -7.62
CA THR A 413 23.44 -8.93 -8.13
C THR A 413 22.04 -8.50 -8.55
N ASN A 414 21.52 -9.05 -9.65
CA ASN A 414 20.10 -9.01 -10.00
C ASN A 414 19.36 -10.30 -9.61
N HIS A 415 20.03 -11.21 -8.88
CA HIS A 415 19.41 -12.37 -8.24
C HIS A 415 18.72 -11.93 -6.95
N TYR A 416 17.70 -11.09 -7.11
CA TYR A 416 16.92 -10.51 -6.01
C TYR A 416 15.44 -10.36 -6.40
N SER A 417 14.94 -11.23 -7.27
CA SER A 417 13.54 -11.24 -7.68
C SER A 417 12.64 -11.89 -6.63
N SER A 418 11.36 -11.52 -6.64
CA SER A 418 10.34 -12.17 -5.82
C SER A 418 9.13 -12.59 -6.66
N LYS A 419 8.48 -13.66 -6.23
CA LYS A 419 7.22 -14.14 -6.81
C LYS A 419 6.25 -14.48 -5.70
N ILE A 420 5.04 -13.97 -5.83
CA ILE A 420 3.95 -14.22 -4.90
C ILE A 420 2.77 -14.83 -5.66
N GLU A 421 2.15 -15.85 -5.07
CA GLU A 421 0.90 -16.44 -5.54
C GLU A 421 -0.11 -16.43 -4.39
N VAL A 422 -1.27 -15.80 -4.58
CA VAL A 422 -2.35 -15.74 -3.59
C VAL A 422 -3.60 -16.40 -4.18
N ASP A 423 -4.01 -17.50 -3.58
CA ASP A 423 -5.28 -18.18 -3.83
C ASP A 423 -6.29 -17.76 -2.74
N TYR A 424 -7.28 -16.94 -3.08
CA TYR A 424 -8.35 -16.53 -2.19
C TYR A 424 -9.66 -17.23 -2.56
N THR A 425 -10.32 -17.84 -1.58
CA THR A 425 -11.63 -18.48 -1.76
C THR A 425 -12.59 -18.00 -0.69
N ARG A 426 -13.81 -17.61 -1.07
CA ARG A 426 -14.90 -17.34 -0.13
C ARG A 426 -16.19 -17.98 -0.60
N GLY A 427 -16.86 -18.69 0.30
CA GLY A 427 -18.18 -19.27 0.10
C GLY A 427 -19.16 -18.77 1.16
N VAL A 428 -20.37 -18.43 0.74
CA VAL A 428 -21.48 -18.05 1.62
C VAL A 428 -22.68 -18.92 1.28
N VAL A 429 -23.36 -19.39 2.32
CA VAL A 429 -24.71 -19.94 2.21
C VAL A 429 -25.57 -19.27 3.27
N GLY A 430 -26.75 -18.83 2.88
CA GLY A 430 -27.68 -18.20 3.81
C GLY A 430 -29.12 -18.33 3.38
N ALA A 431 -30.00 -17.90 4.28
CA ALA A 431 -31.41 -17.80 4.01
C ALA A 431 -31.94 -16.50 4.63
N THR A 432 -32.89 -15.90 3.93
CA THR A 432 -33.65 -14.75 4.40
C THR A 432 -35.13 -15.01 4.21
N GLY A 433 -35.97 -14.39 5.03
CA GLY A 433 -37.41 -14.52 4.90
C GLY A 433 -38.16 -13.68 5.90
N ASP A 434 -39.49 -13.84 5.89
CA ASP A 434 -40.39 -13.08 6.76
C ASP A 434 -41.06 -14.00 7.80
N ILE A 435 -41.18 -13.48 9.03
CA ILE A 435 -41.93 -14.08 10.13
C ILE A 435 -42.93 -13.01 10.62
N GLY A 436 -44.12 -13.02 10.03
CA GLY A 436 -45.11 -11.98 10.27
C GLY A 436 -44.69 -10.68 9.61
N PHE A 437 -44.42 -9.64 10.41
CA PHE A 437 -43.95 -8.33 9.94
C PHE A 437 -42.45 -8.11 10.18
N TRP A 438 -41.74 -9.15 10.61
CA TRP A 438 -40.28 -9.12 10.80
C TRP A 438 -39.59 -9.89 9.68
N THR A 439 -38.55 -9.31 9.11
CA THR A 439 -37.62 -9.99 8.20
C THR A 439 -36.44 -10.54 8.99
N TRP A 440 -35.95 -11.72 8.64
CA TRP A 440 -34.72 -12.29 9.21
C TRP A 440 -33.72 -12.66 8.11
N ASP A 441 -32.44 -12.71 8.48
CA ASP A 441 -31.34 -13.25 7.67
C ASP A 441 -30.45 -14.12 8.56
N LEU A 442 -29.99 -15.25 8.04
CA LEU A 442 -29.02 -16.12 8.68
C LEU A 442 -28.04 -16.61 7.61
N SER A 443 -26.75 -16.42 7.85
CA SER A 443 -25.70 -16.85 6.92
C SER A 443 -24.53 -17.51 7.63
N TYR A 444 -23.95 -18.47 6.92
CA TYR A 444 -22.64 -19.03 7.23
C TYR A 444 -21.68 -18.70 6.10
N GLN A 445 -20.51 -18.19 6.47
CA GLN A 445 -19.43 -17.82 5.56
C GLN A 445 -18.16 -18.59 5.92
N TYR A 446 -17.47 -19.04 4.89
CA TYR A 446 -16.11 -19.58 4.96
C TYR A 446 -15.21 -18.83 3.98
N SER A 447 -14.11 -18.27 4.48
CA SER A 447 -13.07 -17.62 3.67
C SER A 447 -11.73 -18.30 3.95
N TYR A 448 -10.96 -18.55 2.90
CA TYR A 448 -9.67 -19.21 2.96
C TYR A 448 -8.68 -18.54 2.01
N ASN A 449 -7.51 -18.18 2.55
CA ASN A 449 -6.37 -17.64 1.81
C ASN A 449 -5.22 -18.65 1.86
N ASP A 450 -4.66 -19.01 0.70
CA ASP A 450 -3.39 -19.74 0.57
C ASP A 450 -2.41 -18.86 -0.22
N GLY A 451 -1.47 -18.26 0.51
CA GLY A 451 -0.48 -17.33 -0.01
C GLY A 451 0.92 -17.95 -0.03
N LYS A 452 1.50 -18.13 -1.21
CA LYS A 452 2.87 -18.63 -1.39
C LYS A 452 3.79 -17.49 -1.79
N TYR A 453 4.95 -17.41 -1.16
CA TYR A 453 5.97 -16.40 -1.48
C TYR A 453 7.32 -17.06 -1.73
N GLU A 454 8.01 -16.52 -2.71
CA GLU A 454 9.27 -16.99 -3.23
C GLU A 454 10.22 -15.80 -3.33
N GLN A 455 11.42 -15.94 -2.79
CA GLN A 455 12.44 -14.89 -2.79
C GLN A 455 13.78 -15.47 -3.26
N ASP A 456 14.42 -14.79 -4.21
CA ASP A 456 15.81 -15.04 -4.54
C ASP A 456 16.71 -14.57 -3.38
N ILE A 457 17.60 -15.45 -2.93
CA ILE A 457 18.46 -15.24 -1.76
C ILE A 457 19.93 -15.49 -2.08
N ILE A 458 20.79 -14.94 -1.23
CA ILE A 458 22.19 -15.31 -1.12
C ILE A 458 22.31 -16.24 0.09
N TYR A 459 22.95 -17.39 -0.08
CA TYR A 459 23.13 -18.35 1.01
C TYR A 459 24.17 -17.83 2.01
N ARG A 460 23.77 -17.66 3.28
CA ARG A 460 24.66 -17.14 4.33
C ARG A 460 25.79 -18.12 4.67
N ASP A 461 25.53 -19.41 4.68
CA ASP A 461 26.56 -20.43 4.93
C ASP A 461 27.64 -20.46 3.83
N ALA A 462 27.24 -20.35 2.57
CA ALA A 462 28.14 -20.21 1.42
C ALA A 462 28.94 -18.92 1.51
N MET A 463 28.26 -17.82 1.87
CA MET A 463 28.87 -16.51 2.05
C MET A 463 29.93 -16.52 3.16
N LEU A 464 29.62 -17.05 4.34
CA LEU A 464 30.57 -17.21 5.45
C LEU A 464 31.76 -18.08 5.04
N MET A 465 31.51 -19.22 4.40
CA MET A 465 32.58 -20.10 3.92
C MET A 465 33.51 -19.35 2.95
N ALA A 466 32.95 -18.64 1.97
CA ALA A 466 33.72 -17.87 1.00
C ALA A 466 34.51 -16.71 1.64
N GLN A 467 33.92 -16.04 2.63
CA GLN A 467 34.54 -14.91 3.33
C GLN A 467 35.68 -15.37 4.25
N TYR A 468 35.48 -16.38 5.10
CA TYR A 468 36.52 -16.86 6.02
C TYR A 468 37.72 -17.43 5.28
N ASN A 469 37.50 -18.21 4.21
CA ASN A 469 38.60 -18.74 3.41
C ASN A 469 39.39 -17.63 2.71
N ALA A 470 38.71 -16.59 2.22
CA ALA A 470 39.37 -15.41 1.67
C ALA A 470 40.20 -14.64 2.72
N ALA A 471 39.66 -14.46 3.93
CA ALA A 471 40.36 -13.81 5.03
C ALA A 471 41.62 -14.59 5.48
N ASP A 472 41.56 -15.92 5.44
CA ASP A 472 42.68 -16.81 5.78
C ASP A 472 43.68 -17.00 4.62
N GLY A 473 43.37 -16.49 3.41
CA GLY A 473 44.20 -16.67 2.22
C GLY A 473 44.27 -18.13 1.73
N VAL A 474 43.19 -18.90 1.93
CA VAL A 474 43.10 -20.32 1.55
C VAL A 474 41.92 -20.58 0.61
N SER A 475 41.97 -21.68 -0.14
CA SER A 475 40.89 -22.13 -1.03
C SER A 475 39.92 -23.05 -0.28
N CYS A 476 38.61 -22.86 -0.47
CA CYS A 476 37.61 -23.84 -0.01
C CYS A 476 37.14 -24.79 -1.11
N SER A 477 37.77 -24.76 -2.30
CA SER A 477 37.28 -25.50 -3.46
C SER A 477 37.10 -26.99 -3.15
N GLY A 478 35.86 -27.47 -3.30
CA GLY A 478 35.47 -28.85 -3.04
C GLY A 478 34.93 -29.14 -1.64
N GLU A 479 34.97 -28.17 -0.71
CA GLU A 479 34.21 -28.23 0.54
C GLU A 479 32.70 -28.10 0.25
N VAL A 480 31.86 -28.54 1.18
CA VAL A 480 30.40 -28.52 1.03
C VAL A 480 29.80 -27.74 2.18
N THR A 481 28.93 -26.77 1.87
CA THR A 481 28.28 -25.97 2.90
C THR A 481 27.32 -26.83 3.73
N GLU A 482 27.19 -26.49 5.02
CA GLU A 482 26.46 -27.31 5.99
C GLU A 482 24.96 -27.33 5.71
N PHE A 483 24.36 -26.18 5.37
CA PHE A 483 22.91 -26.05 5.22
C PHE A 483 22.49 -26.14 3.75
N SER A 484 23.11 -25.33 2.89
CA SER A 484 22.76 -25.26 1.46
C SER A 484 23.23 -26.50 0.69
N GLY A 485 24.21 -27.26 1.20
CA GLY A 485 24.77 -28.43 0.55
C GLY A 485 25.54 -28.09 -0.75
N ASN A 486 25.93 -26.83 -0.92
CA ASN A 486 26.60 -26.37 -2.13
C ASN A 486 28.09 -26.67 -2.07
N THR A 487 28.68 -27.08 -3.18
CA THR A 487 30.14 -27.28 -3.27
C THR A 487 30.82 -25.92 -3.45
N CYS A 488 31.73 -25.55 -2.55
CA CYS A 488 32.46 -24.31 -2.64
C CYS A 488 33.28 -24.23 -3.95
N VAL A 489 33.24 -23.03 -4.52
CA VAL A 489 34.24 -22.52 -5.46
C VAL A 489 34.83 -21.24 -4.89
N ASP A 490 36.10 -20.99 -5.14
CA ASP A 490 36.76 -19.78 -4.67
C ASP A 490 36.12 -18.55 -5.31
N ILE A 491 35.76 -17.57 -4.47
CA ILE A 491 35.15 -16.33 -4.91
C ILE A 491 36.25 -15.28 -5.12
N PRO A 492 36.41 -14.74 -6.34
CA PRO A 492 37.41 -13.73 -6.63
C PRO A 492 36.88 -12.36 -6.20
N TRP A 493 36.91 -12.10 -4.89
CA TRP A 493 36.25 -10.93 -4.29
C TRP A 493 36.70 -9.58 -4.85
N THR A 494 37.90 -9.48 -5.42
CA THR A 494 38.45 -8.25 -6.02
C THR A 494 38.44 -8.25 -7.56
N ASP A 495 37.87 -9.28 -8.20
CA ASP A 495 37.74 -9.34 -9.64
C ASP A 495 36.64 -8.39 -10.13
N PRO A 496 36.93 -7.46 -11.06
CA PRO A 496 35.95 -6.48 -11.53
C PRO A 496 34.71 -7.14 -12.16
N GLU A 497 34.87 -8.22 -12.91
CA GLU A 497 33.72 -8.88 -13.55
C GLU A 497 32.79 -9.50 -12.50
N PHE A 498 33.33 -10.11 -11.44
CA PHE A 498 32.53 -10.59 -10.32
C PHE A 498 31.77 -9.46 -9.61
N LEU A 499 32.44 -8.32 -9.35
CA LEU A 499 31.85 -7.16 -8.67
C LEU A 499 30.76 -6.47 -9.51
N TYR A 500 30.96 -6.41 -10.83
CA TYR A 500 29.95 -5.94 -11.80
C TYR A 500 28.73 -6.88 -11.89
N GLY A 501 28.88 -8.14 -11.45
CA GLY A 501 27.83 -9.16 -11.47
C GLY A 501 27.95 -10.17 -12.62
N ASN A 502 29.04 -10.14 -13.38
CA ASN A 502 29.37 -11.13 -14.42
C ASN A 502 29.99 -12.38 -13.79
N ARG A 503 29.13 -13.24 -13.22
CA ARG A 503 29.53 -14.46 -12.53
C ARG A 503 29.57 -15.69 -13.44
N THR A 504 30.47 -16.62 -13.11
CA THR A 504 30.47 -17.96 -13.70
C THR A 504 29.29 -18.78 -13.16
N PRO A 505 28.76 -19.77 -13.91
CA PRO A 505 27.69 -20.63 -13.41
C PRO A 505 28.01 -21.39 -12.11
N ALA A 506 29.30 -21.63 -11.83
CA ALA A 506 29.73 -22.29 -10.61
C ALA A 506 29.69 -21.35 -9.39
N GLN A 507 30.07 -20.08 -9.56
CA GLN A 507 29.92 -19.05 -8.52
C GLN A 507 28.43 -18.80 -8.23
N GLU A 508 27.62 -18.74 -9.28
CA GLU A 508 26.16 -18.56 -9.15
C GLU A 508 25.53 -19.69 -8.35
N ALA A 509 25.81 -20.95 -8.73
CA ALA A 509 25.29 -22.13 -8.05
C ALA A 509 25.80 -22.32 -6.61
N PHE A 510 26.93 -21.71 -6.25
CA PHE A 510 27.47 -21.79 -4.91
C PHE A 510 26.82 -20.75 -3.96
N LEU A 511 26.73 -19.49 -4.40
CA LEU A 511 26.29 -18.38 -3.55
C LEU A 511 24.78 -18.15 -3.55
N PHE A 512 24.08 -18.43 -4.65
CA PHE A 512 22.71 -17.95 -4.86
C PHE A 512 21.71 -19.09 -4.89
N GLY A 513 20.50 -18.79 -4.41
CA GLY A 513 19.41 -19.74 -4.34
C GLY A 513 18.07 -19.06 -4.16
N ARG A 514 17.11 -19.81 -3.65
CA ARG A 514 15.74 -19.35 -3.53
C ARG A 514 15.07 -19.96 -2.31
N ASP A 515 14.31 -19.14 -1.61
CA ASP A 515 13.56 -19.55 -0.43
C ASP A 515 12.06 -19.48 -0.68
N TYR A 516 11.31 -20.37 -0.04
CA TYR A 516 9.89 -20.59 -0.30
C TYR A 516 9.12 -20.65 1.01
N GLY A 517 8.18 -19.73 1.21
CA GLY A 517 7.28 -19.76 2.36
C GLY A 517 5.81 -19.80 1.95
N GLN A 518 4.96 -20.07 2.94
CA GLN A 518 3.53 -20.21 2.75
C GLN A 518 2.77 -19.65 3.95
N THR A 519 1.70 -18.93 3.68
CA THR A 519 0.78 -18.37 4.66
C THR A 519 -0.62 -18.85 4.38
N THR A 520 -1.31 -19.33 5.40
CA THR A 520 -2.73 -19.62 5.34
C THR A 520 -3.52 -18.74 6.31
N TYR A 521 -4.72 -18.35 5.91
CA TYR A 521 -5.67 -17.64 6.76
C TYR A 521 -7.06 -18.27 6.58
N ASP A 522 -7.68 -18.71 7.67
CA ASP A 522 -9.02 -19.32 7.71
C ASP A 522 -9.95 -18.39 8.49
N GLN A 523 -11.10 -18.06 7.92
CA GLN A 523 -12.15 -17.30 8.60
C GLN A 523 -13.51 -17.98 8.44
N GLN A 524 -14.18 -18.19 9.56
CA GLN A 524 -15.52 -18.77 9.63
C GLN A 524 -16.45 -17.83 10.38
N THR A 525 -17.55 -17.44 9.76
CA THR A 525 -18.54 -16.54 10.36
C THR A 525 -19.94 -17.11 10.29
N LEU A 526 -20.62 -17.16 11.43
CA LEU A 526 -22.06 -17.35 11.53
C LEU A 526 -22.68 -16.05 12.01
N GLU A 527 -23.52 -15.44 11.17
CA GLU A 527 -24.21 -14.18 11.47
C GLU A 527 -25.70 -14.34 11.21
N GLY A 528 -26.52 -13.75 12.07
CA GLY A 528 -27.95 -13.65 11.81
C GLY A 528 -28.58 -12.45 12.49
N TYR A 529 -29.62 -11.91 11.87
CA TYR A 529 -30.38 -10.79 12.41
C TYR A 529 -31.87 -10.91 12.08
N VAL A 530 -32.67 -10.14 12.82
CA VAL A 530 -34.10 -9.95 12.62
C VAL A 530 -34.42 -8.46 12.70
N THR A 531 -35.24 -7.94 11.79
CA THR A 531 -35.59 -6.52 11.70
C THR A 531 -37.06 -6.31 11.33
N GLY A 532 -37.67 -5.24 11.81
CA GLY A 532 -39.07 -4.91 11.59
C GLY A 532 -39.55 -3.82 12.54
N ASP A 533 -40.84 -3.51 12.49
CA ASP A 533 -41.45 -2.45 13.30
C ASP A 533 -41.86 -2.95 14.69
N LEU A 534 -41.54 -2.20 15.74
CA LEU A 534 -41.94 -2.49 17.12
C LEU A 534 -43.37 -2.03 17.42
N PHE A 535 -43.67 -0.77 17.09
CA PHE A 535 -44.96 -0.12 17.31
C PHE A 535 -45.02 1.23 16.58
N SER A 536 -46.24 1.70 16.30
CA SER A 536 -46.47 2.99 15.66
C SER A 536 -46.46 4.16 16.65
N LEU A 537 -45.82 5.26 16.28
CA LEU A 537 -45.96 6.59 16.86
C LEU A 537 -46.79 7.48 15.91
N PRO A 538 -47.33 8.63 16.37
CA PRO A 538 -48.01 9.58 15.49
C PRO A 538 -47.16 10.10 14.33
N ALA A 539 -45.82 10.00 14.42
CA ALA A 539 -44.85 10.45 13.43
C ALA A 539 -44.28 9.31 12.56
N GLY A 540 -44.77 8.07 12.71
CA GLY A 540 -44.29 6.91 11.95
C GLY A 540 -44.02 5.67 12.81
N GLU A 541 -43.57 4.59 12.17
CA GLU A 541 -43.25 3.32 12.83
C GLU A 541 -41.87 3.36 13.52
N VAL A 542 -41.78 2.80 14.72
CA VAL A 542 -40.50 2.61 15.42
C VAL A 542 -39.88 1.30 14.93
N GLY A 543 -38.88 1.38 14.06
CA GLY A 543 -38.15 0.22 13.56
C GLY A 543 -37.10 -0.28 14.56
N ALA A 544 -36.83 -1.58 14.56
CA ALA A 544 -35.72 -2.16 15.29
C ALA A 544 -35.05 -3.31 14.53
N ALA A 545 -33.78 -3.58 14.88
CA ALA A 545 -33.05 -4.75 14.45
C ALA A 545 -32.30 -5.38 15.62
N PHE A 546 -32.21 -6.70 15.65
CA PHE A 546 -31.44 -7.46 16.63
C PHE A 546 -30.62 -8.51 15.90
N GLY A 547 -29.35 -8.68 16.25
CA GLY A 547 -28.51 -9.68 15.62
C GLY A 547 -27.42 -10.23 16.52
N PHE A 548 -26.76 -11.26 16.01
CA PHE A 548 -25.62 -11.90 16.65
C PHE A 548 -24.58 -12.28 15.59
N GLN A 549 -23.34 -12.43 16.05
CA GLN A 549 -22.23 -12.89 15.22
C GLN A 549 -21.33 -13.81 16.04
N ILE A 550 -20.87 -14.90 15.41
CA ILE A 550 -19.80 -15.75 15.90
C ILE A 550 -18.78 -15.85 14.78
N GLN A 551 -17.53 -15.48 15.04
CA GLN A 551 -16.45 -15.50 14.06
C GLN A 551 -15.21 -16.18 14.65
N LYS A 552 -14.62 -17.11 13.91
CA LYS A 552 -13.30 -17.68 14.21
C LYS A 552 -12.34 -17.31 13.10
N ASP A 553 -11.18 -16.78 13.48
CA ASP A 553 -10.06 -16.46 12.60
C ASP A 553 -8.84 -17.30 13.00
N GLU A 554 -8.06 -17.78 12.04
CA GLU A 554 -6.84 -18.56 12.27
C GLU A 554 -5.79 -18.21 11.20
N ILE A 555 -4.54 -18.00 11.63
CA ILE A 555 -3.40 -17.73 10.75
C ILE A 555 -2.30 -18.77 10.98
N GLU A 556 -1.63 -19.17 9.91
CA GLU A 556 -0.40 -19.95 9.96
C GLU A 556 0.53 -19.50 8.83
N ASP A 557 1.60 -18.77 9.15
CA ASP A 557 2.70 -18.44 8.25
C ASP A 557 3.93 -19.30 8.58
N THR A 558 4.37 -20.07 7.60
CA THR A 558 5.61 -20.85 7.65
C THR A 558 6.62 -20.25 6.67
N PRO A 559 7.62 -19.50 7.16
CA PRO A 559 8.74 -19.06 6.35
C PRO A 559 9.54 -20.21 5.74
N GLY A 560 10.30 -19.90 4.70
CA GLY A 560 11.13 -20.90 4.03
C GLY A 560 12.26 -21.43 4.91
N GLU A 561 12.77 -22.60 4.55
CA GLU A 561 13.79 -23.31 5.33
C GLU A 561 15.05 -22.46 5.52
N ASN A 562 15.46 -21.67 4.53
CA ASN A 562 16.63 -20.81 4.70
C ASN A 562 16.34 -19.65 5.64
N THR A 563 15.17 -19.01 5.53
CA THR A 563 14.75 -17.94 6.45
C THR A 563 14.64 -18.45 7.90
N LEU A 564 14.02 -19.63 8.11
CA LEU A 564 13.90 -20.25 9.44
C LEU A 564 15.25 -20.61 10.07
N ASN A 565 16.24 -21.01 9.25
CA ASN A 565 17.58 -21.34 9.70
C ASN A 565 18.55 -20.13 9.72
N GLY A 566 18.08 -18.91 9.40
CA GLY A 566 18.93 -17.72 9.30
C GLY A 566 19.99 -17.80 8.20
N ASN A 567 19.72 -18.57 7.14
CA ASN A 567 20.62 -18.84 6.02
C ASN A 567 20.40 -17.90 4.81
N SER A 568 19.57 -16.87 4.95
CA SER A 568 19.34 -15.84 3.92
C SER A 568 20.23 -14.63 4.21
N TRP A 569 21.38 -14.52 3.54
CA TRP A 569 22.36 -13.47 3.80
C TRP A 569 21.81 -12.07 3.52
N GLY A 570 22.04 -11.16 4.47
CA GLY A 570 21.61 -9.76 4.35
C GLY A 570 20.09 -9.61 4.18
N LEU A 571 19.31 -10.55 4.72
CA LEU A 571 17.85 -10.51 4.78
C LEU A 571 17.40 -10.81 6.22
N SER A 572 16.18 -10.36 6.53
CA SER A 572 15.51 -10.66 7.78
C SER A 572 15.22 -12.16 7.93
N GLY A 573 15.35 -12.65 9.16
CA GLY A 573 14.83 -13.94 9.59
C GLY A 573 13.38 -13.79 10.06
N ALA A 574 12.63 -14.89 10.07
CA ALA A 574 11.28 -14.94 10.59
C ALA A 574 10.98 -16.34 11.14
N GLY A 575 10.27 -16.40 12.26
CA GLY A 575 9.71 -17.64 12.82
C GLY A 575 8.32 -17.98 12.25
N ILE A 576 7.78 -19.13 12.70
CA ILE A 576 6.43 -19.58 12.31
C ILE A 576 5.39 -18.79 13.10
N THR A 577 4.61 -17.95 12.41
CA THR A 577 3.53 -17.17 13.02
C THR A 577 2.24 -17.97 12.97
N ALA A 578 1.69 -18.35 14.11
CA ALA A 578 0.46 -19.15 14.17
C ALA A 578 -0.38 -18.81 15.40
N GLY A 579 -1.69 -18.68 15.19
CA GLY A 579 -2.64 -18.44 16.27
C GLY A 579 -4.07 -18.24 15.78
N ASP A 580 -5.02 -18.19 16.72
CA ASP A 580 -6.43 -18.08 16.44
C ASP A 580 -7.17 -17.11 17.38
N GLN A 581 -8.35 -16.66 16.96
CA GLN A 581 -9.21 -15.78 17.73
C GLN A 581 -10.68 -16.13 17.52
N LEU A 582 -11.46 -16.18 18.61
CA LEU A 582 -12.91 -16.37 18.58
C LEU A 582 -13.62 -15.11 19.09
N THR A 583 -14.41 -14.50 18.21
CA THR A 583 -15.27 -13.37 18.53
C THR A 583 -16.73 -13.80 18.62
N LYS A 584 -17.42 -13.40 19.69
CA LYS A 584 -18.86 -13.54 19.86
C LYS A 584 -19.48 -12.18 20.11
N ALA A 585 -20.60 -11.89 19.47
CA ALA A 585 -21.25 -10.61 19.64
C ALA A 585 -22.77 -10.69 19.56
N ILE A 586 -23.41 -9.74 20.23
CA ILE A 586 -24.83 -9.42 20.05
C ILE A 586 -24.96 -7.92 19.83
N TYR A 587 -25.90 -7.52 18.99
CA TYR A 587 -26.14 -6.11 18.69
C TYR A 587 -27.63 -5.82 18.51
N ALA A 588 -27.99 -4.57 18.70
CA ALA A 588 -29.33 -4.07 18.48
C ALA A 588 -29.29 -2.64 17.92
N GLU A 589 -30.31 -2.31 17.14
CA GLU A 589 -30.54 -0.98 16.57
C GLU A 589 -32.02 -0.62 16.71
N VAL A 590 -32.31 0.65 16.94
CA VAL A 590 -33.67 1.20 16.96
C VAL A 590 -33.68 2.53 16.22
N LYS A 591 -34.71 2.73 15.39
CA LYS A 591 -35.01 3.99 14.71
C LYS A 591 -36.36 4.51 15.23
N ILE A 592 -36.37 5.76 15.69
CA ILE A 592 -37.53 6.38 16.32
C ILE A 592 -37.90 7.65 15.53
N PRO A 593 -39.03 7.68 14.81
CA PRO A 593 -39.55 8.91 14.23
C PRO A 593 -40.20 9.75 15.34
N VAL A 594 -39.64 10.93 15.60
CA VAL A 594 -40.00 11.78 16.74
C VAL A 594 -41.03 12.84 16.35
N LEU A 595 -40.85 13.49 15.20
CA LEU A 595 -41.72 14.54 14.66
C LEU A 595 -41.91 14.35 13.17
N GLU A 596 -43.09 14.68 12.68
CA GLU A 596 -43.47 14.65 11.27
C GLU A 596 -44.50 15.76 11.00
N ASP A 597 -44.40 16.44 9.85
CA ASP A 597 -45.37 17.44 9.37
C ASP A 597 -45.70 18.61 10.34
N VAL A 598 -44.71 19.07 11.11
CA VAL A 598 -44.83 20.24 12.00
C VAL A 598 -43.95 21.40 11.52
N THR A 599 -44.32 22.65 11.84
CA THR A 599 -43.57 23.82 11.35
C THR A 599 -42.08 23.76 11.74
N GLY A 600 -41.21 23.68 10.73
CA GLY A 600 -39.76 23.56 10.88
C GLY A 600 -39.24 22.13 11.09
N PHE A 601 -40.12 21.13 11.01
CA PHE A 601 -39.84 19.70 11.15
C PHE A 601 -40.74 18.95 10.16
N GLU A 602 -40.27 18.84 8.92
CA GLU A 602 -40.90 17.92 7.96
C GLU A 602 -40.75 16.48 8.46
N SER A 603 -39.55 16.11 8.90
CA SER A 603 -39.31 14.91 9.69
C SER A 603 -38.14 15.08 10.67
N LEU A 604 -38.19 14.35 11.79
CA LEU A 604 -37.09 14.21 12.74
C LEU A 604 -37.00 12.75 13.18
N ASP A 605 -35.96 12.07 12.71
CA ASP A 605 -35.65 10.68 13.06
C ASP A 605 -34.46 10.63 14.02
N LEU A 606 -34.54 9.77 15.03
CA LEU A 606 -33.43 9.43 15.90
C LEU A 606 -33.07 7.95 15.76
N THR A 607 -31.79 7.65 15.63
CA THR A 607 -31.28 6.28 15.58
C THR A 607 -30.41 6.02 16.80
N ALA A 608 -30.52 4.83 17.38
CA ALA A 608 -29.60 4.35 18.40
C ALA A 608 -29.23 2.89 18.13
N SER A 609 -27.94 2.57 18.15
CA SER A 609 -27.44 1.20 18.07
C SER A 609 -26.43 0.91 19.16
N GLY A 610 -26.29 -0.37 19.50
CA GLY A 610 -25.39 -0.85 20.53
C GLY A 610 -24.97 -2.28 20.28
N ARG A 611 -23.71 -2.59 20.62
CA ARG A 611 -23.12 -3.92 20.46
C ARG A 611 -22.27 -4.27 21.67
N TRP A 612 -22.36 -5.53 22.06
CA TRP A 612 -21.49 -6.14 23.06
C TRP A 612 -20.69 -7.26 22.40
N ASN A 613 -19.37 -7.27 22.64
CA ASN A 613 -18.45 -8.26 22.10
C ASN A 613 -17.72 -8.99 23.23
N ASP A 614 -17.43 -10.26 23.01
CA ASP A 614 -16.57 -11.13 23.81
C ASP A 614 -15.56 -11.77 22.87
N VAL A 615 -14.29 -11.40 23.02
CA VAL A 615 -13.15 -11.86 22.24
C VAL A 615 -12.20 -12.57 23.18
N ASP A 616 -11.85 -13.82 22.87
CA ASP A 616 -11.08 -14.69 23.78
C ASP A 616 -9.62 -14.26 23.98
N THR A 617 -9.05 -13.48 23.05
CA THR A 617 -7.65 -13.02 23.09
C THR A 617 -7.42 -11.83 24.03
N TYR A 618 -8.38 -10.91 24.18
CA TYR A 618 -8.18 -9.69 24.98
C TYR A 618 -9.36 -9.31 25.92
N GLY A 619 -10.57 -9.86 25.74
CA GLY A 619 -11.71 -9.63 26.63
C GLY A 619 -12.97 -9.08 25.97
N ASN A 620 -13.70 -8.21 26.68
CA ASN A 620 -15.00 -7.69 26.26
C ASN A 620 -14.99 -6.19 25.94
N ASP A 621 -15.84 -5.79 24.99
CA ASP A 621 -16.06 -4.39 24.60
C ASP A 621 -17.53 -4.07 24.40
N THR A 622 -17.86 -2.78 24.52
CA THR A 622 -19.19 -2.27 24.20
C THR A 622 -19.08 -1.01 23.37
N THR A 623 -19.79 -1.00 22.24
CA THR A 623 -19.86 0.15 21.33
C THR A 623 -21.29 0.61 21.14
N PHE A 624 -21.50 1.90 20.94
CA PHE A 624 -22.81 2.47 20.64
C PHE A 624 -22.73 3.51 19.53
N LYS A 625 -23.86 3.80 18.89
CA LYS A 625 -24.01 4.93 17.97
C LYS A 625 -25.35 5.61 18.21
N LEU A 626 -25.33 6.93 18.19
CA LEU A 626 -26.53 7.78 18.20
C LEU A 626 -26.51 8.62 16.93
N GLY A 627 -27.65 8.70 16.26
CA GLY A 627 -27.81 9.49 15.03
C GLY A 627 -29.10 10.30 15.05
N MET A 628 -29.09 11.40 14.31
CA MET A 628 -30.22 12.29 14.11
C MET A 628 -30.29 12.69 12.65
N ASN A 629 -31.47 12.57 12.05
CA ASN A 629 -31.78 13.14 10.75
C ASN A 629 -32.97 14.10 10.88
N TRP A 630 -32.76 15.37 10.56
CA TRP A 630 -33.76 16.43 10.66
C TRP A 630 -33.99 17.06 9.29
N LYS A 631 -35.11 16.71 8.65
CA LYS A 631 -35.60 17.42 7.46
C LYS A 631 -36.36 18.66 7.93
N ILE A 632 -35.75 19.84 7.76
CA ILE A 632 -36.29 21.11 8.26
C ILE A 632 -37.50 21.52 7.42
N ILE A 633 -37.29 21.50 6.12
CA ILE A 633 -38.23 21.76 5.03
C ILE A 633 -37.77 20.96 3.81
N ASP A 634 -38.61 20.92 2.79
CA ASP A 634 -38.26 20.24 1.57
C ASP A 634 -36.99 20.84 0.95
N GLY A 635 -36.06 19.96 0.57
CA GLY A 635 -34.76 20.36 0.07
C GLY A 635 -33.71 20.81 1.12
N VAL A 636 -34.01 20.81 2.43
CA VAL A 636 -33.03 21.19 3.47
C VAL A 636 -33.06 20.22 4.65
N SER A 637 -31.99 19.46 4.84
CA SER A 637 -31.83 18.56 5.99
C SER A 637 -30.51 18.76 6.73
N VAL A 638 -30.54 18.45 8.03
CA VAL A 638 -29.38 18.41 8.90
C VAL A 638 -29.26 17.01 9.45
N ARG A 639 -28.06 16.44 9.38
CA ARG A 639 -27.74 15.16 10.00
C ARG A 639 -26.65 15.33 11.05
N ALA A 640 -26.67 14.51 12.09
CA ALA A 640 -25.62 14.47 13.09
C ALA A 640 -25.48 13.05 13.66
N SER A 641 -24.24 12.65 13.95
CA SER A 641 -23.95 11.36 14.57
C SER A 641 -22.88 11.50 15.66
N ARG A 642 -22.95 10.60 16.64
CA ARG A 642 -21.89 10.35 17.62
C ARG A 642 -21.88 8.87 17.96
N GLY A 643 -20.72 8.24 17.84
CA GLY A 643 -20.58 6.82 18.18
C GLY A 643 -19.21 6.47 18.74
N THR A 644 -19.13 5.27 19.30
CA THR A 644 -17.87 4.64 19.66
C THR A 644 -17.61 3.43 18.79
N SER A 645 -16.34 3.20 18.46
CA SER A 645 -15.88 2.05 17.69
C SER A 645 -14.74 1.34 18.41
N PHE A 646 -14.42 0.12 17.97
CA PHE A 646 -13.28 -0.64 18.49
C PHE A 646 -12.61 -1.46 17.37
N ARG A 647 -11.35 -1.80 17.59
CA ARG A 647 -10.61 -2.77 16.77
C ARG A 647 -9.96 -3.81 17.69
N ALA A 648 -10.26 -5.07 17.45
CA ALA A 648 -9.51 -6.17 18.06
C ALA A 648 -8.08 -6.20 17.48
N PRO A 649 -7.07 -6.56 18.27
CA PRO A 649 -5.74 -6.87 17.74
C PRO A 649 -5.86 -7.90 16.60
N ALA A 650 -5.16 -7.66 15.50
CA ALA A 650 -5.07 -8.62 14.41
C ALA A 650 -4.23 -9.84 14.84
N LEU A 651 -4.42 -10.98 14.18
CA LEU A 651 -3.74 -12.21 14.58
C LEU A 651 -2.21 -12.08 14.52
N TYR A 652 -1.67 -11.35 13.55
CA TYR A 652 -0.23 -11.10 13.52
C TYR A 652 0.22 -10.19 14.65
N GLU A 653 -0.52 -9.13 14.98
CA GLU A 653 -0.18 -8.26 16.11
C GLU A 653 -0.11 -9.06 17.42
N LEU A 654 -0.91 -10.12 17.57
CA LEU A 654 -0.88 -11.02 18.72
C LEU A 654 0.24 -12.08 18.63
N TYR A 655 0.33 -12.79 17.50
CA TYR A 655 1.03 -14.06 17.38
C TYR A 655 2.28 -14.02 16.49
N LEU A 656 2.67 -12.85 15.94
CA LEU A 656 3.86 -12.71 15.10
C LEU A 656 5.06 -13.32 15.80
N ALA A 657 5.61 -14.36 15.20
CA ALA A 657 6.86 -14.93 15.68
C ALA A 657 8.00 -13.93 15.47
N GLU A 658 9.05 -14.04 16.28
CA GLU A 658 10.19 -13.14 16.18
C GLU A 658 10.70 -13.02 14.74
N GLN A 659 10.71 -11.79 14.26
CA GLN A 659 11.33 -11.40 13.00
C GLN A 659 12.55 -10.55 13.32
N THR A 660 13.62 -10.76 12.56
CA THR A 660 14.81 -9.93 12.70
C THR A 660 14.83 -8.84 11.66
N GLY A 661 15.35 -7.68 12.02
CA GLY A 661 15.65 -6.57 11.12
C GLY A 661 17.03 -6.00 11.46
N PHE A 662 17.49 -5.05 10.67
CA PHE A 662 18.77 -4.39 10.89
C PHE A 662 18.60 -2.89 10.69
N SER A 663 19.07 -2.08 11.63
CA SER A 663 19.11 -0.63 11.50
C SER A 663 20.54 -0.13 11.68
N GLY A 664 20.97 0.82 10.83
CA GLY A 664 22.31 1.40 10.94
C GLY A 664 22.51 2.12 12.28
N GLN A 665 23.72 2.08 12.84
CA GLN A 665 23.99 2.74 14.14
C GLN A 665 23.68 4.24 14.11
N LEU A 666 23.99 4.92 13.00
CA LEU A 666 23.67 6.34 12.79
C LEU A 666 22.17 6.66 12.91
N ALA A 667 21.30 5.68 12.71
CA ALA A 667 19.85 5.87 12.75
C ALA A 667 19.21 5.41 14.08
N VAL A 668 19.92 4.67 14.93
CA VAL A 668 19.33 4.03 16.14
C VAL A 668 20.05 4.41 17.43
N ASP A 669 21.30 4.88 17.35
CA ASP A 669 22.14 5.15 18.51
C ASP A 669 22.29 6.67 18.73
N PRO A 670 21.48 7.31 19.60
CA PRO A 670 21.59 8.74 19.90
C PRO A 670 22.87 9.10 20.67
N CYS A 671 23.64 8.09 21.10
CA CYS A 671 24.91 8.28 21.80
C CYS A 671 26.13 8.15 20.88
N LEU A 672 25.97 7.86 19.59
CA LEU A 672 27.05 7.88 18.62
C LEU A 672 27.51 9.33 18.38
N ASP A 673 28.79 9.61 18.61
CA ASP A 673 29.38 10.97 18.54
C ASP A 673 28.65 12.03 19.39
N TYR A 674 28.06 11.60 20.52
CA TYR A 674 27.16 12.42 21.33
C TYR A 674 27.79 13.71 21.89
N VAL A 675 29.12 13.77 21.98
CA VAL A 675 29.83 14.99 22.42
C VAL A 675 29.74 16.06 21.34
N THR A 676 30.08 15.72 20.10
CA THR A 676 30.03 16.64 18.95
C THR A 676 28.59 17.02 18.64
N GLU A 677 27.67 16.07 18.68
CA GLU A 677 26.24 16.31 18.44
C GLU A 677 25.65 17.27 19.49
N PHE A 678 26.04 17.14 20.76
CA PHE A 678 25.61 18.07 21.81
C PHE A 678 26.19 19.48 21.62
N GLU A 679 27.48 19.59 21.29
CA GLU A 679 28.12 20.88 20.99
C GLU A 679 27.50 21.57 19.76
N SER A 680 26.99 20.77 18.81
CA SER A 680 26.29 21.23 17.61
C SER A 680 24.81 21.57 17.87
N GLY A 681 24.28 21.19 19.03
CA GLY A 681 22.88 21.43 19.42
C GLY A 681 21.88 20.43 18.84
N ASN A 682 22.34 19.29 18.34
CA ASN A 682 21.51 18.27 17.71
C ASN A 682 20.86 17.31 18.72
N ILE A 683 21.41 17.19 19.94
CA ILE A 683 20.83 16.39 21.03
C ILE A 683 20.59 17.22 22.30
N THR A 684 19.69 16.76 23.16
CA THR A 684 19.27 17.48 24.39
C THR A 684 20.29 17.34 25.53
N ASP A 685 20.24 18.25 26.51
CA ASP A 685 20.99 18.12 27.78
C ASP A 685 20.71 16.76 28.47
N THR A 686 19.48 16.24 28.33
CA THR A 686 19.04 14.96 28.91
C THR A 686 19.74 13.79 28.24
N VAL A 687 19.70 13.71 26.90
CA VAL A 687 20.38 12.66 26.12
C VAL A 687 21.87 12.68 26.42
N PHE A 688 22.52 13.84 26.38
CA PHE A 688 23.95 13.97 26.69
C PHE A 688 24.30 13.44 28.09
N ALA A 689 23.53 13.84 29.12
CA ALA A 689 23.75 13.38 30.48
C ALA A 689 23.51 11.87 30.65
N ASN A 690 22.52 11.32 29.94
CA ASN A 690 22.17 9.91 30.01
C ASN A 690 23.19 9.03 29.27
N CYS A 691 23.71 9.45 28.11
CA CYS A 691 24.83 8.78 27.44
C CYS A 691 26.07 8.70 28.36
N GLN A 692 26.39 9.79 29.08
CA GLN A 692 27.45 9.79 30.09
C GLN A 692 27.15 8.86 31.27
N ALA A 693 25.90 8.86 31.77
CA ALA A 693 25.48 8.03 32.89
C ALA A 693 25.53 6.53 32.55
N ASP A 694 25.28 6.16 31.30
CA ASP A 694 25.39 4.80 30.77
C ASP A 694 26.86 4.35 30.55
N GLY A 695 27.82 5.25 30.74
CA GLY A 695 29.25 4.95 30.72
C GLY A 695 29.87 4.91 29.32
N ILE A 696 29.22 5.53 28.33
CA ILE A 696 29.73 5.64 26.96
C ILE A 696 30.93 6.61 26.94
N PRO A 697 32.09 6.20 26.38
CA PRO A 697 33.26 7.08 26.30
C PRO A 697 33.03 8.30 25.41
N ALA A 698 33.67 9.42 25.76
CA ALA A 698 33.57 10.67 25.00
C ALA A 698 34.20 10.60 23.60
N ASP A 699 35.03 9.59 23.34
CA ASP A 699 35.70 9.31 22.06
C ASP A 699 34.98 8.21 21.23
N TYR A 700 33.74 7.86 21.58
CA TYR A 700 32.90 6.97 20.77
C TYR A 700 32.35 7.70 19.53
N GLU A 701 33.19 7.80 18.50
CA GLU A 701 32.93 8.51 17.25
C GLU A 701 32.59 7.56 16.07
N GLN A 702 32.76 6.24 16.25
CA GLN A 702 32.52 5.24 15.21
C GLN A 702 31.77 4.04 15.79
N GLY A 703 30.53 3.83 15.31
CA GLY A 703 29.73 2.66 15.63
C GLY A 703 30.00 1.48 14.70
N GLY A 704 29.60 0.27 15.11
CA GLY A 704 29.46 -0.87 14.20
C GLY A 704 28.49 -0.59 13.03
N SER A 705 28.30 -1.55 12.12
CA SER A 705 27.46 -1.32 10.93
C SER A 705 25.98 -1.13 11.25
N SER A 706 25.41 -1.95 12.14
CA SER A 706 23.98 -1.97 12.45
C SER A 706 23.66 -2.58 13.81
N ALA A 707 22.49 -2.29 14.36
CA ALA A 707 21.86 -3.02 15.46
C ALA A 707 20.93 -4.11 14.92
N LEU A 708 20.83 -5.24 15.63
CA LEU A 708 19.81 -6.26 15.38
C LEU A 708 18.48 -5.79 15.98
N LEU A 709 17.45 -5.65 15.15
CA LEU A 709 16.10 -5.41 15.60
C LEU A 709 15.36 -6.74 15.70
N ILE A 710 14.63 -6.97 16.78
CA ILE A 710 13.75 -8.13 16.94
C ILE A 710 12.33 -7.58 17.14
N THR A 711 11.43 -7.96 16.24
CA THR A 711 10.00 -7.62 16.33
C THR A 711 9.20 -8.89 16.60
N SER A 712 8.28 -8.82 17.56
CA SER A 712 7.38 -9.93 17.89
C SER A 712 5.95 -9.48 18.15
N GLY A 713 5.04 -10.45 18.19
CA GLY A 713 3.66 -10.29 18.61
C GLY A 713 3.53 -9.79 20.06
N GLY A 714 2.31 -9.39 20.39
CA GLY A 714 1.91 -8.79 21.65
C GLY A 714 0.84 -9.57 22.42
N GLU A 715 0.74 -10.89 22.22
CA GLU A 715 -0.18 -11.73 22.98
C GLU A 715 -0.04 -11.49 24.50
N GLY A 716 -1.19 -11.30 25.17
CA GLY A 716 -1.25 -11.09 26.63
C GLY A 716 -0.87 -9.68 27.10
N ARG A 717 -0.43 -8.80 26.21
CA ARG A 717 -0.11 -7.38 26.52
C ARG A 717 -0.91 -6.38 25.68
N LEU A 718 -1.48 -6.78 24.56
CA LEU A 718 -2.37 -5.96 23.74
C LEU A 718 -3.81 -5.93 24.27
N SER A 719 -4.45 -4.79 24.06
CA SER A 719 -5.87 -4.54 24.28
C SER A 719 -6.49 -3.97 23.00
N ALA A 720 -7.83 -3.98 22.89
CA ALA A 720 -8.49 -3.38 21.75
C ALA A 720 -8.22 -1.87 21.64
N GLU A 721 -8.09 -1.41 20.39
CA GLU A 721 -8.17 0.01 20.08
C GLU A 721 -9.61 0.47 20.29
N THR A 722 -9.78 1.71 20.76
CA THR A 722 -11.10 2.31 20.92
C THR A 722 -11.16 3.63 20.17
N SER A 723 -12.34 4.04 19.73
CA SER A 723 -12.51 5.29 19.01
C SER A 723 -13.81 5.99 19.37
N VAL A 724 -13.80 7.32 19.27
CA VAL A 724 -14.98 8.18 19.29
C VAL A 724 -15.04 8.91 17.95
N ALA A 725 -16.17 8.77 17.25
CA ALA A 725 -16.46 9.46 16.00
C ALA A 725 -17.65 10.40 16.17
N GLU A 726 -17.53 11.61 15.67
CA GLU A 726 -18.57 12.64 15.67
C GLU A 726 -18.69 13.28 14.26
N GLY A 727 -19.93 13.49 13.83
CA GLY A 727 -20.22 14.09 12.52
C GLY A 727 -21.42 15.04 12.56
N ILE A 728 -21.36 16.10 11.75
CA ILE A 728 -22.50 16.99 11.51
C ILE A 728 -22.51 17.44 10.05
N GLY A 729 -23.68 17.35 9.42
CA GLY A 729 -23.84 17.62 7.99
C GLY A 729 -25.06 18.46 7.67
N LEU A 730 -24.95 19.26 6.62
CA LEU A 730 -26.04 19.99 5.97
C LEU A 730 -26.19 19.45 4.55
N VAL A 731 -27.41 19.07 4.18
CA VAL A 731 -27.75 18.62 2.83
C VAL A 731 -28.80 19.54 2.25
N LEU A 732 -28.55 19.98 1.02
CA LEU A 732 -29.44 20.81 0.22
C LEU A 732 -29.80 20.07 -1.06
N THR A 733 -31.08 19.82 -1.31
CA THR A 733 -31.56 19.24 -2.57
C THR A 733 -32.58 20.17 -3.23
N SER A 734 -32.63 20.17 -4.55
CA SER A 734 -33.69 20.85 -5.28
C SER A 734 -35.00 20.04 -5.22
N PRO A 735 -36.18 20.67 -5.26
CA PRO A 735 -37.46 19.95 -5.30
C PRO A 735 -37.65 19.00 -6.50
N GLU A 736 -36.91 19.22 -7.58
CA GLU A 736 -36.94 18.40 -8.80
C GLU A 736 -35.73 17.44 -8.89
N ASP A 737 -34.95 17.30 -7.80
CA ASP A 737 -33.73 16.48 -7.71
C ASP A 737 -32.64 16.77 -8.77
N THR A 738 -32.75 17.91 -9.46
CA THR A 738 -31.77 18.42 -10.44
C THR A 738 -30.40 18.71 -9.83
N TYR A 739 -30.34 19.18 -8.58
CA TYR A 739 -29.08 19.35 -7.88
C TYR A 739 -29.15 18.92 -6.42
N ALA A 740 -28.03 18.37 -5.93
CA ALA A 740 -27.81 18.11 -4.51
C ALA A 740 -26.44 18.61 -4.08
N PHE A 741 -26.37 19.19 -2.88
CA PHE A 741 -25.15 19.66 -2.26
C PHE A 741 -25.09 19.18 -0.81
N SER A 742 -23.94 18.68 -0.36
CA SER A 742 -23.69 18.40 1.05
C SER A 742 -22.38 19.01 1.53
N ILE A 743 -22.39 19.41 2.81
CA ILE A 743 -21.21 19.74 3.61
C ILE A 743 -21.29 18.88 4.86
N ASP A 744 -20.23 18.12 5.13
CA ASP A 744 -20.17 17.19 6.26
C ASP A 744 -18.86 17.37 7.02
N TYR A 745 -18.93 17.84 8.26
CA TYR A 745 -17.78 17.86 9.18
C TYR A 745 -17.65 16.52 9.87
N PHE A 746 -16.41 16.03 10.00
CA PHE A 746 -16.10 14.80 10.71
C PHE A 746 -14.95 15.00 11.70
N ASN A 747 -14.99 14.26 12.80
CA ASN A 747 -13.92 14.15 13.79
C ASN A 747 -13.84 12.71 14.31
N ILE A 748 -12.72 12.05 14.09
CA ILE A 748 -12.45 10.71 14.59
C ILE A 748 -11.23 10.79 15.52
N GLU A 749 -11.41 10.26 16.72
CA GLU A 749 -10.37 10.14 17.74
C GLU A 749 -10.19 8.66 18.06
N ILE A 750 -8.96 8.17 18.03
CA ILE A 750 -8.59 6.78 18.34
C ILE A 750 -7.67 6.82 19.56
N SER A 751 -7.91 5.90 20.49
CA SER A 751 -7.13 5.70 21.70
C SER A 751 -6.68 4.24 21.78
N ASN A 752 -5.51 4.03 22.40
CA ASN A 752 -4.85 2.73 22.48
C ASN A 752 -4.58 2.12 21.09
N GLU A 753 -4.19 2.94 20.11
CA GLU A 753 -3.78 2.46 18.79
C GLU A 753 -2.72 1.38 18.95
N ILE A 754 -2.85 0.26 18.26
CA ILE A 754 -1.84 -0.79 18.26
C ILE A 754 -0.87 -0.45 17.14
N ASP A 755 0.39 -0.32 17.51
CA ASP A 755 1.47 -0.08 16.56
C ASP A 755 2.74 -0.80 17.01
N ASN A 756 3.69 -0.95 16.09
CA ASN A 756 4.98 -1.53 16.37
C ASN A 756 5.96 -0.42 16.79
N LEU A 757 6.47 -0.51 18.01
CA LEU A 757 7.46 0.45 18.48
C LEU A 757 8.80 0.23 17.77
N GLY A 758 9.24 1.23 17.00
CA GLY A 758 10.46 1.18 16.22
C GLY A 758 11.72 1.06 17.07
N GLY A 759 12.78 0.46 16.50
CA GLY A 759 14.05 0.28 17.21
C GLY A 759 14.67 1.60 17.68
N ALA A 760 14.64 2.62 16.82
CA ALA A 760 15.12 3.97 17.16
C ALA A 760 14.27 4.63 18.24
N ASP A 761 12.92 4.58 18.10
CA ASP A 761 12.00 5.15 19.09
C ASP A 761 12.22 4.61 20.51
N ILE A 762 12.49 3.30 20.62
CA ILE A 762 12.80 2.65 21.91
C ILE A 762 14.05 3.26 22.53
N VAL A 763 15.11 3.37 21.74
CA VAL A 763 16.42 3.82 22.22
C VAL A 763 16.38 5.32 22.52
N ASP A 764 15.86 6.14 21.60
CA ASP A 764 15.77 7.59 21.74
C ASP A 764 14.97 7.97 22.99
N ARG A 765 13.83 7.33 23.24
CA ARG A 765 13.01 7.62 24.43
C ARG A 765 13.62 7.14 25.72
N CYS A 766 14.36 6.04 25.69
CA CYS A 766 15.18 5.66 26.84
C CYS A 766 16.14 6.81 27.16
N TYR A 767 16.96 7.25 26.20
CA TYR A 767 17.98 8.29 26.44
C TYR A 767 17.43 9.69 26.66
N ASP A 768 16.22 10.02 26.19
CA ASP A 768 15.58 11.31 26.49
C ASP A 768 14.78 11.29 27.80
N SER A 769 14.68 10.14 28.49
CA SER A 769 13.97 10.03 29.76
C SER A 769 14.70 10.74 30.91
N ILE A 770 13.97 11.62 31.61
CA ILE A 770 14.45 12.26 32.84
C ILE A 770 14.62 11.28 34.01
N ASP A 771 14.11 10.05 33.88
CA ASP A 771 14.26 8.94 34.85
C ASP A 771 14.98 7.73 34.20
N PHE A 772 15.93 8.00 33.29
CA PHE A 772 16.72 7.04 32.51
C PHE A 772 17.00 5.69 33.20
N ALA A 773 17.55 5.71 34.41
CA ALA A 773 17.94 4.50 35.13
C ALA A 773 16.76 3.58 35.55
N ASN A 774 15.53 4.10 35.54
CA ASN A 774 14.31 3.36 35.89
C ASN A 774 13.33 3.24 34.71
N GLU A 775 13.64 3.83 33.56
CA GLU A 775 12.79 3.82 32.37
C GLU A 775 12.64 2.39 31.80
N PRO A 776 11.43 1.81 31.76
CA PRO A 776 11.22 0.46 31.27
C PRO A 776 11.74 0.21 29.84
N LEU A 777 11.67 1.21 28.95
CA LEU A 777 12.16 1.10 27.57
C LEU A 777 13.67 0.82 27.51
N CYS A 778 14.44 1.26 28.51
CA CYS A 778 15.88 0.97 28.61
C CYS A 778 16.19 -0.52 28.83
N ASN A 779 15.20 -1.36 29.18
CA ASN A 779 15.39 -2.81 29.30
C ASN A 779 15.12 -3.55 27.98
N LEU A 780 14.66 -2.85 26.94
CA LEU A 780 14.31 -3.47 25.66
C LEU A 780 15.50 -3.56 24.70
N PHE A 781 16.62 -2.91 24.99
CA PHE A 781 17.82 -3.02 24.16
C PHE A 781 19.06 -3.36 24.99
N THR A 782 20.09 -3.82 24.27
CA THR A 782 21.44 -4.04 24.81
C THR A 782 22.46 -3.26 23.99
N ARG A 783 23.60 -2.94 24.60
CA ARG A 783 24.75 -2.32 23.93
C ARG A 783 25.97 -3.23 23.95
N ARG A 784 26.81 -3.08 22.92
CA ARG A 784 28.17 -3.61 22.93
C ARG A 784 29.02 -2.82 23.93
N ASN A 785 30.09 -3.44 24.40
CA ASN A 785 31.02 -2.83 25.35
C ASN A 785 32.42 -3.38 25.07
N ASP A 786 32.97 -2.98 23.94
CA ASP A 786 34.31 -3.38 23.51
C ASP A 786 35.28 -2.19 23.55
N SER A 787 36.07 -2.15 24.62
CA SER A 787 37.10 -1.13 24.81
C SER A 787 38.32 -1.28 23.89
N GLU A 788 38.50 -2.44 23.24
CA GLU A 788 39.63 -2.66 22.32
C GLU A 788 39.35 -2.05 20.94
N THR A 789 38.11 -2.17 20.47
CA THR A 789 37.66 -1.61 19.18
C THR A 789 36.94 -0.26 19.33
N ASN A 790 36.73 0.19 20.57
CA ASN A 790 35.92 1.37 20.90
C ASN A 790 34.47 1.28 20.36
N ASP A 791 33.88 0.08 20.36
CA ASP A 791 32.51 -0.16 19.87
C ASP A 791 31.53 -0.29 21.04
N TYR A 792 30.69 0.73 21.18
CA TYR A 792 29.65 0.86 22.22
C TYR A 792 28.25 0.94 21.62
N GLY A 793 28.11 0.56 20.34
CA GLY A 793 26.85 0.67 19.61
C GLY A 793 25.76 -0.23 20.16
N ILE A 794 24.53 0.09 19.80
CA ILE A 794 23.35 -0.73 20.10
C ILE A 794 23.54 -2.11 19.47
N ASP A 795 23.39 -3.16 20.28
CA ASP A 795 23.57 -4.55 19.86
C ASP A 795 22.26 -5.15 19.38
N VAL A 796 21.28 -5.21 20.27
CA VAL A 796 19.96 -5.77 20.01
C VAL A 796 18.90 -4.82 20.55
N VAL A 797 17.81 -4.63 19.81
CA VAL A 797 16.60 -3.93 20.26
C VAL A 797 15.40 -4.87 20.13
N ASN A 798 14.67 -5.09 21.21
CA ASN A 798 13.46 -5.91 21.26
C ASN A 798 12.22 -5.00 21.20
N GLY A 799 11.70 -4.85 19.99
CA GLY A 799 10.45 -4.15 19.72
C GLY A 799 9.25 -5.09 19.65
N GLY A 800 8.20 -4.64 18.97
CA GLY A 800 6.97 -5.39 18.80
C GLY A 800 5.73 -4.56 19.11
N TYR A 801 4.57 -5.17 18.88
CA TYR A 801 3.29 -4.47 18.96
C TYR A 801 2.92 -4.04 20.37
N VAL A 802 2.66 -2.77 20.57
CA VAL A 802 2.17 -2.16 21.82
C VAL A 802 0.92 -1.36 21.54
N ASN A 803 0.08 -1.17 22.55
CA ASN A 803 -0.89 -0.08 22.49
C ASN A 803 -0.15 1.24 22.73
N ILE A 804 0.03 2.01 21.68
CA ILE A 804 0.52 3.38 21.71
C ILE A 804 -0.64 4.36 21.95
N SER A 805 -0.29 5.61 22.17
CA SER A 805 -1.26 6.65 22.52
C SER A 805 -2.06 7.13 21.29
N TYR A 806 -2.73 8.24 21.49
CA TYR A 806 -3.87 8.76 20.75
C TYR A 806 -3.60 9.17 19.29
N GLN A 807 -4.55 8.92 18.39
CA GLN A 807 -4.58 9.45 17.02
C GLN A 807 -5.86 10.25 16.78
N ARG A 808 -5.79 11.32 15.99
CA ARG A 808 -6.97 12.11 15.60
C ARG A 808 -6.93 12.53 14.14
N VAL A 809 -8.09 12.48 13.50
CA VAL A 809 -8.32 13.01 12.14
C VAL A 809 -9.63 13.79 12.08
N ARG A 810 -9.62 15.00 11.52
CA ARG A 810 -10.82 15.80 11.27
C ARG A 810 -10.75 16.61 9.99
N GLY A 811 -11.90 16.88 9.39
CA GLY A 811 -12.01 17.57 8.12
C GLY A 811 -13.45 17.90 7.73
N VAL A 812 -13.61 18.36 6.50
CA VAL A 812 -14.90 18.67 5.89
C VAL A 812 -14.97 18.03 4.51
N ASP A 813 -16.03 17.25 4.29
CA ASP A 813 -16.38 16.69 3.00
C ASP A 813 -17.41 17.61 2.32
N TYR A 814 -17.23 17.86 1.02
CA TYR A 814 -18.12 18.61 0.16
C TYR A 814 -18.53 17.71 -1.01
N ASN A 815 -19.83 17.62 -1.27
CA ASN A 815 -20.35 16.91 -2.43
C ASN A 815 -21.30 17.83 -3.19
N PHE A 816 -21.17 17.89 -4.51
CA PHE A 816 -22.10 18.59 -5.40
C PHE A 816 -22.45 17.70 -6.57
N THR A 817 -23.74 17.57 -6.86
CA THR A 817 -24.27 16.88 -8.03
C THR A 817 -25.26 17.77 -8.74
N TYR A 818 -25.23 17.71 -10.06
CA TYR A 818 -26.17 18.36 -10.96
C TYR A 818 -26.47 17.39 -12.10
N ASP A 819 -27.74 17.14 -12.36
CA ASP A 819 -28.22 16.28 -13.45
C ASP A 819 -29.47 16.91 -14.06
N GLU A 820 -29.38 17.37 -15.30
CA GLU A 820 -30.49 17.99 -16.01
C GLU A 820 -30.57 17.48 -17.45
N GLU A 821 -31.79 17.12 -17.86
CA GLU A 821 -32.11 16.73 -19.23
C GLU A 821 -32.61 17.94 -20.02
N PHE A 822 -31.94 18.23 -21.14
CA PHE A 822 -32.34 19.28 -22.08
C PHE A 822 -32.76 18.67 -23.43
N ASP A 823 -33.50 19.45 -24.22
CA ASP A 823 -33.85 19.11 -25.62
C ASP A 823 -32.63 18.75 -26.49
N TRP A 824 -31.43 19.18 -26.09
CA TRP A 824 -30.19 18.95 -26.81
C TRP A 824 -29.29 17.86 -26.18
N GLY A 825 -29.72 17.23 -25.08
CA GLY A 825 -28.99 16.14 -24.40
C GLY A 825 -29.03 16.29 -22.88
N ASN A 826 -28.50 15.29 -22.18
CA ASN A 826 -28.36 15.28 -20.73
C ASN A 826 -26.99 15.83 -20.32
N VAL A 827 -26.95 16.66 -19.28
CA VAL A 827 -25.71 17.11 -18.64
C VAL A 827 -25.70 16.67 -17.20
N ARG A 828 -24.65 15.93 -16.85
CA ARG A 828 -24.36 15.53 -15.48
C ARG A 828 -23.02 16.12 -15.06
N PHE A 829 -23.02 16.82 -13.93
CA PHE A 829 -21.81 17.34 -13.30
C PHE A 829 -21.75 16.89 -11.85
N ARG A 830 -20.61 16.32 -11.44
CA ARG A 830 -20.38 15.86 -10.07
C ARG A 830 -19.04 16.37 -9.57
N VAL A 831 -19.00 16.83 -8.32
CA VAL A 831 -17.79 17.24 -7.62
C VAL A 831 -17.78 16.62 -6.24
N GLU A 832 -16.70 15.94 -5.91
CA GLU A 832 -16.39 15.46 -4.57
C GLU A 832 -15.10 16.16 -4.13
N HIS A 833 -15.09 16.72 -2.92
CA HIS A 833 -13.94 17.42 -2.37
C HIS A 833 -13.82 17.17 -0.86
N THR A 834 -12.64 16.80 -0.39
CA THR A 834 -12.33 16.75 1.05
C THR A 834 -11.28 17.80 1.39
N MET A 835 -11.55 18.57 2.45
CA MET A 835 -10.60 19.45 3.10
C MET A 835 -10.20 18.85 4.45
N GLN A 836 -8.93 18.46 4.58
CA GLN A 836 -8.36 18.03 5.85
C GLN A 836 -8.05 19.26 6.72
N ILE A 837 -8.43 19.18 7.99
CA ILE A 837 -8.17 20.26 8.97
C ILE A 837 -6.98 19.88 9.84
N GLU A 838 -6.95 18.63 10.32
CA GLU A 838 -5.95 18.16 11.26
C GLU A 838 -5.84 16.63 11.21
N LYS A 839 -4.61 16.13 11.25
CA LYS A 839 -4.23 14.72 11.34
C LYS A 839 -2.95 14.62 12.17
N TYR A 840 -3.00 13.89 13.28
CA TYR A 840 -1.81 13.65 14.10
C TYR A 840 -1.93 12.35 14.88
N GLY A 841 -0.80 11.73 15.16
CA GLY A 841 -0.62 10.66 16.13
C GLY A 841 0.28 11.08 17.28
N LEU A 842 0.04 10.56 18.47
CA LEU A 842 0.93 10.67 19.63
C LEU A 842 1.29 9.27 20.07
N LEU A 843 2.59 8.96 20.11
CA LEU A 843 3.06 7.66 20.58
C LEU A 843 2.83 7.50 22.09
N PHE A 844 2.96 8.60 22.85
CA PHE A 844 2.69 8.71 24.30
C PHE A 844 2.01 10.06 24.61
N GLU A 845 1.35 10.19 25.78
CA GLU A 845 0.60 11.41 26.16
C GLU A 845 1.45 12.70 26.16
N ASP A 846 2.76 12.58 26.39
CA ASP A 846 3.74 13.68 26.41
C ASP A 846 4.50 13.87 25.08
N SER A 847 4.17 13.09 24.04
CA SER A 847 4.81 13.23 22.74
C SER A 847 4.52 14.61 22.12
N PRO A 848 5.47 15.19 21.38
CA PRO A 848 5.24 16.46 20.71
C PRO A 848 4.09 16.34 19.72
N TYR A 849 3.22 17.34 19.74
CA TYR A 849 2.14 17.46 18.76
C TYR A 849 2.73 17.85 17.40
N ASN A 850 2.58 16.98 16.39
CA ASN A 850 2.85 17.32 14.99
C ASN A 850 1.58 17.13 14.15
N ASN A 851 1.17 18.15 13.39
CA ASN A 851 0.02 18.04 12.50
C ASN A 851 0.47 17.76 11.07
N GLU A 852 0.24 16.53 10.61
CA GLU A 852 0.70 16.00 9.33
C GLU A 852 -0.03 16.60 8.10
N VAL A 853 -1.10 17.38 8.29
CA VAL A 853 -1.85 17.93 7.14
C VAL A 853 -1.02 18.94 6.37
N GLY A 854 -0.71 18.61 5.11
CA GLY A 854 0.18 19.39 4.24
C GLY A 854 1.56 18.77 4.05
N GLU A 855 1.88 17.73 4.82
CA GLU A 855 3.05 16.86 4.59
C GLU A 855 2.84 15.99 3.35
N ASN A 856 3.93 15.50 2.76
CA ASN A 856 3.86 14.71 1.54
C ASN A 856 3.04 13.43 1.76
N GLY A 857 2.13 13.17 0.82
CA GLY A 857 1.17 12.08 0.95
C GLY A 857 -0.07 12.39 1.81
N VAL A 858 -0.14 13.57 2.47
CA VAL A 858 -1.30 14.04 3.25
C VAL A 858 -1.77 15.43 2.78
N PRO A 859 -2.19 15.57 1.51
CA PRO A 859 -2.60 16.85 0.95
C PRO A 859 -3.81 17.44 1.67
N LYS A 860 -3.79 18.73 1.95
CA LYS A 860 -4.88 19.42 2.64
C LYS A 860 -6.19 19.38 1.86
N HIS A 861 -6.11 19.51 0.53
CA HIS A 861 -7.26 19.50 -0.37
C HIS A 861 -7.11 18.39 -1.41
N VAL A 862 -8.14 17.55 -1.53
CA VAL A 862 -8.25 16.55 -2.60
C VAL A 862 -9.63 16.62 -3.22
N GLY A 863 -9.74 16.41 -4.53
CA GLY A 863 -11.04 16.42 -5.17
C GLY A 863 -11.07 15.80 -6.55
N VAL A 864 -12.27 15.42 -6.96
CA VAL A 864 -12.58 14.90 -8.29
C VAL A 864 -13.79 15.63 -8.84
N ALA A 865 -13.68 16.10 -10.08
CA ALA A 865 -14.77 16.73 -10.82
C ALA A 865 -15.03 15.94 -12.11
N ARG A 866 -16.30 15.59 -12.34
CA ARG A 866 -16.77 14.83 -13.51
C ARG A 866 -17.82 15.62 -14.25
N LEU A 867 -17.62 15.78 -15.56
CA LEU A 867 -18.61 16.35 -16.47
C LEU A 867 -18.94 15.31 -17.54
N THR A 868 -20.21 14.89 -17.59
CA THR A 868 -20.73 13.99 -18.62
C THR A 868 -21.78 14.71 -19.44
N TYR A 869 -21.65 14.63 -20.76
CA TYR A 869 -22.69 15.02 -21.71
C TYR A 869 -23.16 13.79 -22.45
N GLY A 870 -24.45 13.49 -22.37
CA GLY A 870 -25.09 12.36 -23.05
C GLY A 870 -26.11 12.82 -24.07
N LYS A 871 -26.22 12.10 -25.19
CA LYS A 871 -27.28 12.31 -26.17
C LYS A 871 -27.56 11.03 -26.94
N ASP A 872 -28.82 10.61 -26.96
CA ASP A 872 -29.25 9.38 -27.63
C ASP A 872 -28.38 8.21 -27.14
N ASP A 873 -27.72 7.50 -28.06
CA ASP A 873 -26.91 6.30 -27.75
C ASP A 873 -25.42 6.61 -27.47
N TRP A 874 -25.02 7.87 -27.24
CA TRP A 874 -23.62 8.20 -26.94
C TRP A 874 -23.46 9.18 -25.78
N SER A 875 -22.31 9.11 -25.12
CA SER A 875 -21.91 10.11 -24.12
C SER A 875 -20.43 10.42 -24.19
N VAL A 876 -20.04 11.58 -23.65
CA VAL A 876 -18.65 11.97 -23.44
C VAL A 876 -18.48 12.40 -22.00
N THR A 877 -17.46 11.86 -21.34
CA THR A 877 -17.11 12.18 -19.96
C THR A 877 -15.72 12.78 -19.89
N TRP A 878 -15.59 13.86 -19.11
CA TRP A 878 -14.33 14.45 -18.69
C TRP A 878 -14.23 14.34 -17.17
N THR A 879 -13.16 13.70 -16.70
CA THR A 879 -12.78 13.67 -15.28
C THR A 879 -11.53 14.50 -15.02
N ALA A 880 -11.51 15.27 -13.95
CA ALA A 880 -10.34 15.94 -13.41
C ALA A 880 -10.17 15.59 -11.92
N SER A 881 -9.06 14.94 -11.57
CA SER A 881 -8.69 14.62 -10.19
C SER A 881 -7.51 15.48 -9.77
N TYR A 882 -7.60 16.15 -8.62
CA TYR A 882 -6.56 17.07 -8.16
C TYR A 882 -6.13 16.79 -6.72
N PHE A 883 -4.86 17.12 -6.45
CA PHE A 883 -4.21 17.03 -5.16
C PHE A 883 -3.49 18.34 -4.88
N ASP A 884 -3.68 18.88 -3.67
CA ASP A 884 -3.00 20.09 -3.22
C ASP A 884 -1.49 19.91 -3.12
N SER A 885 -0.74 21.02 -3.08
CA SER A 885 0.69 20.97 -2.82
C SER A 885 0.99 20.50 -1.39
N THR A 886 2.10 19.78 -1.23
CA THR A 886 2.60 19.25 0.05
C THR A 886 4.10 19.53 0.22
N ASN A 887 4.62 19.46 1.46
CA ASN A 887 6.05 19.57 1.75
C ASN A 887 6.42 19.00 3.13
N ASP A 888 7.64 18.48 3.27
CA ASP A 888 8.15 17.89 4.51
C ASP A 888 9.35 18.64 5.11
N TYR A 889 9.57 19.91 4.76
CA TYR A 889 10.73 20.67 5.28
C TYR A 889 10.77 20.70 6.82
N GLU A 890 9.61 20.85 7.47
CA GLU A 890 9.47 20.88 8.93
C GLU A 890 9.84 19.53 9.58
N TYR A 891 9.57 18.40 8.89
CA TYR A 891 9.94 17.07 9.35
C TYR A 891 11.46 16.92 9.51
N TYR A 892 12.24 17.52 8.60
CA TYR A 892 13.70 17.53 8.67
C TYR A 892 14.28 18.62 9.59
N GLY A 893 13.48 19.15 10.53
CA GLY A 893 13.94 20.12 11.53
C GLY A 893 14.25 21.50 10.96
N SER A 894 13.77 21.80 9.75
CA SER A 894 14.03 23.06 9.05
C SER A 894 12.72 23.76 8.67
N GLU A 895 12.53 25.03 9.02
CA GLU A 895 11.44 25.84 8.43
C GLU A 895 11.74 26.20 6.95
N THR A 896 12.80 25.65 6.36
CA THR A 896 13.42 26.12 5.13
C THR A 896 13.92 24.97 4.29
N ASN A 897 13.84 25.09 2.97
CA ASN A 897 14.36 24.11 2.03
C ASN A 897 15.90 24.09 1.90
N THR A 898 16.65 24.40 2.95
CA THR A 898 18.11 24.58 2.90
C THR A 898 18.86 23.52 3.71
N THR A 899 19.98 23.05 3.17
CA THR A 899 20.93 22.17 3.86
C THR A 899 22.36 22.66 3.60
N THR A 900 23.35 22.06 4.26
CA THR A 900 24.76 22.39 4.05
C THR A 900 25.43 21.30 3.21
N LEU A 901 26.10 21.71 2.15
CA LEU A 901 26.92 20.84 1.32
C LEU A 901 28.31 21.45 1.22
N ASN A 902 29.33 20.75 1.72
CA ASN A 902 30.73 21.22 1.75
C ASN A 902 30.94 22.60 2.39
N GLY A 903 30.16 22.92 3.42
CA GLY A 903 30.20 24.22 4.08
C GLY A 903 29.50 25.35 3.32
N GLU A 904 28.85 25.06 2.18
CA GLU A 904 27.99 25.99 1.46
C GLU A 904 26.51 25.67 1.69
N THR A 905 25.68 26.71 1.80
CA THR A 905 24.23 26.54 1.87
C THR A 905 23.69 26.19 0.49
N VAL A 906 23.01 25.06 0.40
CA VAL A 906 22.28 24.63 -0.80
C VAL A 906 20.80 24.47 -0.47
N THR A 907 19.96 24.51 -1.49
CA THR A 907 18.54 24.17 -1.37
C THR A 907 18.23 22.82 -2.00
N PHE A 908 17.23 22.12 -1.48
CA PHE A 908 16.72 20.86 -2.02
C PHE A 908 15.21 20.94 -2.26
N ILE A 909 14.63 19.93 -2.90
CA ILE A 909 13.19 19.85 -3.21
C ILE A 909 12.60 18.72 -2.39
N ASP A 910 11.75 19.07 -1.44
CA ASP A 910 10.99 18.10 -0.65
C ASP A 910 9.52 18.52 -0.55
N GLU A 911 9.03 19.02 -1.68
CA GLU A 911 7.67 19.47 -1.89
C GLU A 911 7.10 18.80 -3.13
N ALA A 912 5.83 18.44 -3.06
CA ALA A 912 5.04 18.09 -4.23
C ALA A 912 4.15 19.27 -4.61
N LYS A 913 4.15 19.63 -5.89
CA LYS A 913 3.30 20.73 -6.39
C LYS A 913 1.87 20.26 -6.57
N TRP A 914 0.96 21.23 -6.61
CA TRP A 914 -0.42 20.98 -7.03
C TRP A 914 -0.43 20.19 -8.33
N THR A 915 -1.07 19.03 -8.31
CA THR A 915 -1.09 18.09 -9.44
C THR A 915 -2.52 17.82 -9.86
N THR A 916 -2.81 17.78 -11.16
CA THR A 916 -4.15 17.47 -11.67
C THR A 916 -4.08 16.54 -12.87
N TYR A 917 -4.73 15.39 -12.75
CA TYR A 917 -4.85 14.42 -13.83
C TYR A 917 -6.19 14.57 -14.54
N HIS A 918 -6.15 14.51 -15.86
CA HIS A 918 -7.33 14.62 -16.71
C HIS A 918 -7.56 13.31 -17.45
N ALA A 919 -8.80 12.84 -17.49
CA ALA A 919 -9.23 11.73 -18.33
C ALA A 919 -10.43 12.15 -19.18
N VAL A 920 -10.45 11.71 -20.44
CA VAL A 920 -11.59 11.94 -21.34
C VAL A 920 -11.96 10.63 -22.02
N SER A 921 -13.25 10.30 -22.03
CA SER A 921 -13.78 9.14 -22.76
C SER A 921 -15.05 9.48 -23.52
N GLY A 922 -15.31 8.68 -24.55
CA GLY A 922 -16.60 8.60 -25.20
C GLY A 922 -17.15 7.18 -25.05
N SER A 923 -18.44 7.07 -24.78
CA SER A 923 -19.19 5.82 -24.83
C SER A 923 -20.22 5.86 -25.96
N PHE A 924 -20.49 4.70 -26.55
CA PHE A 924 -21.49 4.53 -27.59
C PHE A 924 -22.10 3.13 -27.51
N ASP A 925 -23.43 3.09 -27.49
CA ASP A 925 -24.23 1.87 -27.56
C ASP A 925 -24.69 1.62 -29.00
N TYR A 926 -24.53 0.40 -29.49
CA TYR A 926 -24.97 0.00 -30.82
C TYR A 926 -25.39 -1.47 -30.87
N GLU A 927 -26.68 -1.67 -31.13
CA GLU A 927 -27.29 -3.01 -31.09
C GLU A 927 -26.99 -3.67 -29.74
N ASP A 928 -26.19 -4.74 -29.76
CA ASP A 928 -25.82 -5.54 -28.61
C ASP A 928 -24.44 -5.13 -28.02
N PHE A 929 -23.82 -4.07 -28.53
CA PHE A 929 -22.48 -3.64 -28.12
C PHE A 929 -22.51 -2.33 -27.32
N ASN A 930 -21.77 -2.30 -26.22
CA ASN A 930 -21.36 -1.07 -25.54
C ASN A 930 -19.85 -0.88 -25.75
N VAL A 931 -19.45 0.28 -26.28
CA VAL A 931 -18.05 0.59 -26.57
C VAL A 931 -17.66 1.87 -25.86
N ILE A 932 -16.62 1.82 -25.05
CA ILE A 932 -15.99 2.97 -24.41
C ILE A 932 -14.57 3.10 -24.94
N VAL A 933 -14.18 4.31 -25.35
CA VAL A 933 -12.80 4.63 -25.73
C VAL A 933 -12.40 5.95 -25.07
N GLY A 934 -11.20 6.01 -24.52
CA GLY A 934 -10.72 7.22 -23.87
C GLY A 934 -9.22 7.33 -23.75
N VAL A 935 -8.78 8.44 -23.16
CA VAL A 935 -7.40 8.75 -22.83
C VAL A 935 -7.35 9.12 -21.35
N ALA A 936 -6.56 8.37 -20.58
CA ALA A 936 -6.23 8.71 -19.20
C ALA A 936 -4.88 9.43 -19.16
N ASN A 937 -4.73 10.34 -18.19
CA ASN A 937 -3.63 11.30 -18.12
C ASN A 937 -3.45 12.05 -19.46
N LEU A 938 -4.54 12.71 -19.88
CA LEU A 938 -4.66 13.39 -21.17
C LEU A 938 -3.51 14.35 -21.47
N PHE A 939 -2.96 15.01 -20.45
CA PHE A 939 -1.88 15.98 -20.59
C PHE A 939 -0.49 15.39 -20.39
N ASP A 940 -0.37 14.10 -20.06
CA ASP A 940 0.91 13.45 -19.77
C ASP A 940 1.64 14.15 -18.62
N GLU A 941 0.89 14.44 -17.56
CA GLU A 941 1.42 15.01 -16.34
C GLU A 941 2.29 13.95 -15.65
N GLU A 942 3.55 14.31 -15.39
CA GLU A 942 4.52 13.49 -14.67
C GLU A 942 4.30 13.58 -13.16
N PRO A 943 4.67 12.55 -12.39
CA PRO A 943 4.67 12.66 -10.93
C PRO A 943 5.60 13.81 -10.48
N PRO A 944 5.26 14.51 -9.38
CA PRO A 944 6.14 15.55 -8.81
C PRO A 944 7.55 15.05 -8.56
N ARG A 945 8.54 15.91 -8.87
CA ARG A 945 9.95 15.59 -8.65
C ARG A 945 10.42 15.98 -7.26
N MET A 946 11.18 15.12 -6.61
CA MET A 946 11.74 15.29 -5.28
C MET A 946 13.25 15.01 -5.29
N SER A 947 13.98 15.71 -4.42
CA SER A 947 15.37 15.42 -4.09
C SER A 947 15.48 14.03 -3.48
N ALA A 948 16.67 13.44 -3.56
CA ALA A 948 16.93 12.15 -2.92
C ALA A 948 16.78 12.27 -1.40
N SER A 949 15.70 11.73 -0.82
CA SER A 949 15.36 11.84 0.61
C SER A 949 14.81 10.54 1.22
N GLY A 950 14.54 9.51 0.42
CA GLY A 950 14.09 8.17 0.84
C GLY A 950 12.62 7.86 0.59
N PHE A 951 11.85 8.77 0.01
CA PHE A 951 10.43 8.61 -0.36
C PHE A 951 10.17 8.90 -1.85
N GLU A 952 11.17 8.64 -2.67
CA GLU A 952 11.17 8.79 -4.11
C GLU A 952 11.58 7.51 -4.83
N LEU A 953 11.21 7.41 -6.11
CA LEU A 953 11.75 6.43 -7.03
C LEU A 953 12.35 7.17 -8.23
N GLY A 954 13.66 7.02 -8.47
CA GLY A 954 14.34 8.01 -9.31
C GLY A 954 14.25 9.37 -8.62
N ASN A 955 13.67 10.37 -9.31
CA ASN A 955 13.25 11.61 -8.64
C ASN A 955 11.73 11.73 -8.52
N ALA A 956 10.93 10.72 -8.85
CA ALA A 956 9.48 10.82 -8.74
C ALA A 956 9.02 10.53 -7.30
N GLY A 957 8.18 11.41 -6.73
CA GLY A 957 7.60 11.21 -5.40
C GLY A 957 6.76 9.93 -5.34
N LEU A 958 7.05 9.05 -4.38
CA LEU A 958 6.49 7.71 -4.30
C LEU A 958 5.19 7.67 -3.47
N TYR A 959 4.16 8.36 -3.95
CA TYR A 959 2.87 8.48 -3.28
C TYR A 959 1.72 7.99 -4.17
N SER A 960 0.72 7.33 -3.58
CA SER A 960 -0.37 6.68 -4.31
C SER A 960 -1.29 7.62 -5.10
N GLN A 961 -1.19 8.92 -4.84
CA GLN A 961 -1.91 10.00 -5.51
C GLN A 961 -1.37 10.26 -6.93
N TYR A 962 -0.13 9.87 -7.22
CA TYR A 962 0.55 10.21 -8.47
C TYR A 962 0.53 9.06 -9.49
N ASP A 963 0.49 9.41 -10.77
CA ASP A 963 0.46 8.45 -11.88
C ASP A 963 1.88 8.13 -12.34
N PHE A 964 2.28 6.87 -12.19
CA PHE A 964 3.60 6.39 -12.64
C PHE A 964 3.61 5.87 -14.09
N ILE A 965 2.44 5.70 -14.71
CA ILE A 965 2.30 5.08 -16.02
C ILE A 965 2.38 6.13 -17.14
N GLY A 966 1.87 7.33 -16.90
CA GLY A 966 1.77 8.40 -17.91
C GLY A 966 0.54 8.25 -18.82
N ARG A 967 0.53 9.01 -19.94
CA ARG A 967 -0.59 9.03 -20.88
C ARG A 967 -0.86 7.65 -21.48
N ARG A 968 -2.13 7.23 -21.44
CA ARG A 968 -2.57 5.93 -21.97
C ARG A 968 -3.91 6.01 -22.66
N VAL A 969 -4.05 5.28 -23.76
CA VAL A 969 -5.31 5.08 -24.46
C VAL A 969 -5.96 3.82 -23.94
N PHE A 970 -7.25 3.87 -23.66
CA PHE A 970 -8.00 2.69 -23.23
C PHE A 970 -9.24 2.46 -24.08
N ALA A 971 -9.65 1.20 -24.15
CA ALA A 971 -10.89 0.78 -24.78
C ALA A 971 -11.53 -0.34 -23.96
N ASN A 972 -12.86 -0.31 -23.85
CA ASN A 972 -13.71 -1.36 -23.32
C ASN A 972 -14.76 -1.68 -24.39
N VAL A 973 -14.91 -2.97 -24.70
CA VAL A 973 -15.90 -3.45 -25.65
C VAL A 973 -16.68 -4.57 -24.98
N ARG A 974 -17.92 -4.27 -24.63
CA ARG A 974 -18.89 -5.21 -24.05
C ARG A 974 -19.89 -5.64 -25.11
N TYR A 975 -20.14 -6.94 -25.20
CA TYR A 975 -21.15 -7.56 -26.05
C TYR A 975 -22.17 -8.30 -25.18
N ASN A 976 -23.45 -7.96 -25.35
CA ASN A 976 -24.58 -8.54 -24.62
C ASN A 976 -25.29 -9.58 -25.52
N PHE A 977 -25.63 -10.78 -25.05
CA PHE A 977 -26.12 -11.86 -25.95
C PHE A 977 -27.18 -12.82 -25.40
#